data_AF-A0A9P8PK92-F1
#
_entry.id   AF-A0A9P8PK92-F1
#
_cell.length_a   1.000
_cell.length_b   1.000
_cell.length_c   1.000
_cell.angle_alpha   90.00
_cell.angle_beta   90.00
_cell.angle_gamma   90.00
#
_symmetry.space_group_name_H-M   'P 1'
#
loop_
_entity.id
_entity.type
_entity.pdbx_description
1 polymer ?
#
loop_
_entity_poly.entity_id
_entity_poly.type
_entity_poly.pdbx_seq_one_letter_code
_entity_poly.pdbx_strand_id
1 'polypeptide(L)'
;MSSTLPTPPTTASTNDTKALDKVLITKLHSQAITGTDYWSRPTLQPIEITIELSTNFAESSQTDDLIHSLNYAVISRNVLTYLDSKKAFNFKTLEGVTEGICDVVLDEKKGGGDVAKVLVHAEKTEIRCDSIEIELNREKINGVVGLKQGKQNLDVVRINALKLQTLIGVFTFERLKKQYVSFDFDVQFNKSFNYYAMIEDVSNYVEKSNFKTVEALIESVCQVIIQNHQIISVKGRVTKPNAITFANGVGVEIIRTRVDFLNSPKIAITESSSGNEDIIDAFNLPTNTLNTEVKESGNIAYIAFGSNVGNQVANITEAINLINSSTHSKVLQTSSLYESEPMYHLDQPKFLNGVFQLSTSLNPEQLLKYLKEIEYDHMQRIKLIENGPRSIDLDILLYNELVMNTPELTIPHIRMIERTFVMQPLCELISEDKVHPVTAEPYHEHLKQLYDGEKSQDVSVQKDNLLKCCVPLINNYSSTTTTATTTMSLTFDPSSKSTERTKIMGILNTTPDSFSDGGKNTSLEVALANALEMVNNGAEILDIGGVSTRPGSKDPGFEEEYQRVVPLVRAIRASDNLKLRDVVISIDTYRSEVAKAALQAGADIINDISMGLYDDKMFQVIAESGAPYILNHTRGTPETMSSLNHYVENENHDLVEQYQHDTDLNHSDKVLLTAIARELSIQVQKAIAQGVKRWQLIIDPGIGFAKNLRQNLTLIKGTPLIKSYSLKNQAMDQYTSLVGLPILLGPSRKRFIGELTHEKEASERVGSTGAVVMACVGFGSDIVRVHDVKEVNKVVKVADALYRDLI
;
A
#
# COMPACT_ATOMS: atom_id res chain seq x y z
N MET A 1 14.90 45.07 -79.47
CA MET A 1 15.23 43.64 -79.66
C MET A 1 16.31 43.28 -78.66
N SER A 2 16.06 42.28 -77.78
CA SER A 2 17.04 41.48 -77.01
C SER A 2 18.10 42.24 -76.20
N SER A 3 18.30 42.09 -74.90
CA SER A 3 17.79 41.21 -73.85
C SER A 3 18.28 41.80 -72.53
N THR A 4 17.45 41.66 -71.51
CA THR A 4 17.58 42.06 -70.10
C THR A 4 18.87 41.67 -69.37
N LEU A 5 19.37 42.64 -68.57
CA LEU A 5 20.10 42.59 -67.29
C LEU A 5 20.01 41.27 -66.47
N PRO A 6 20.95 40.96 -65.51
CA PRO A 6 21.67 41.94 -64.68
C PRO A 6 23.17 41.67 -64.39
N THR A 7 23.94 42.73 -64.16
CA THR A 7 24.97 42.75 -63.10
C THR A 7 24.25 42.87 -61.75
N PRO A 8 24.48 42.02 -60.72
CA PRO A 8 25.53 42.27 -59.69
C PRO A 8 25.94 40.94 -58.95
N PRO A 9 26.65 40.90 -57.79
CA PRO A 9 27.13 42.00 -56.96
C PRO A 9 28.61 41.96 -56.55
N THR A 10 29.10 43.17 -56.27
CA THR A 10 30.04 43.46 -55.20
C THR A 10 29.75 42.61 -53.96
N THR A 11 30.64 41.66 -53.64
CA THR A 11 30.64 40.97 -52.34
C THR A 11 31.58 41.75 -51.41
N ALA A 12 31.05 42.65 -50.58
CA ALA A 12 30.47 42.35 -49.27
C ALA A 12 31.46 41.58 -48.39
N SER A 13 32.12 42.34 -47.50
CA SER A 13 32.75 41.86 -46.28
C SER A 13 31.79 40.92 -45.55
N THR A 14 32.09 39.63 -45.59
CA THR A 14 31.38 38.61 -44.83
C THR A 14 32.39 37.95 -43.91
N ASN A 15 32.33 38.33 -42.64
CA ASN A 15 32.90 37.59 -41.52
C ASN A 15 32.15 36.26 -41.39
N ASP A 16 32.36 35.34 -42.34
CA ASP A 16 32.07 33.93 -42.15
C ASP A 16 33.19 33.35 -41.29
N THR A 17 32.95 33.28 -39.98
CA THR A 17 33.80 32.51 -39.06
C THR A 17 33.71 31.03 -39.43
N LYS A 18 34.58 30.57 -40.33
CA LYS A 18 34.85 29.14 -40.50
C LYS A 18 35.13 28.54 -39.12
N ALA A 19 34.49 27.40 -38.83
CA ALA A 19 34.82 26.62 -37.64
C ALA A 19 36.31 26.23 -37.72
N LEU A 20 37.07 26.58 -36.68
CA LEU A 20 38.48 26.22 -36.57
C LEU A 20 38.61 24.71 -36.31
N ASP A 21 39.62 24.09 -36.89
CA ASP A 21 40.06 22.73 -36.60
C ASP A 21 40.62 22.62 -35.17
N LYS A 22 40.69 21.40 -34.63
CA LYS A 22 41.08 21.15 -33.23
C LYS A 22 42.30 20.24 -33.12
N VAL A 23 43.27 20.63 -32.28
CA VAL A 23 44.36 19.76 -31.80
C VAL A 23 44.07 19.34 -30.38
N LEU A 24 44.22 18.04 -30.10
CA LEU A 24 43.97 17.47 -28.78
C LEU A 24 45.25 16.85 -28.22
N ILE A 25 45.67 17.30 -27.04
CA ILE A 25 46.69 16.67 -26.21
C ILE A 25 45.96 16.15 -24.98
N THR A 26 45.93 14.84 -24.78
CA THR A 26 45.15 14.22 -23.68
C THR A 26 46.07 13.62 -22.64
N LYS A 27 45.70 13.76 -21.35
CA LYS A 27 46.33 13.11 -20.20
C LYS A 27 47.85 13.26 -20.12
N LEU A 28 48.35 14.48 -20.27
CA LEU A 28 49.74 14.80 -19.99
C LEU A 28 49.95 14.78 -18.46
N HIS A 29 50.75 13.84 -17.96
CA HIS A 29 51.01 13.69 -16.53
C HIS A 29 52.12 14.63 -16.05
N SER A 30 51.90 15.31 -14.92
CA SER A 30 52.90 16.14 -14.26
C SER A 30 52.66 16.23 -12.75
N GLN A 31 53.44 17.06 -12.05
CA GLN A 31 53.26 17.35 -10.63
C GLN A 31 53.35 18.86 -10.37
N ALA A 32 52.46 19.38 -9.55
CA ALA A 32 52.46 20.79 -9.14
C ALA A 32 51.99 20.95 -7.69
N ILE A 33 52.38 22.05 -7.05
CA ILE A 33 51.82 22.47 -5.75
C ILE A 33 50.60 23.35 -6.03
N THR A 34 49.41 22.76 -5.97
CA THR A 34 48.10 23.35 -6.32
C THR A 34 47.42 24.07 -5.15
N GLY A 35 48.14 24.25 -4.02
CA GLY A 35 47.62 24.81 -2.77
C GLY A 35 48.29 24.18 -1.55
N THR A 36 47.50 23.87 -0.53
CA THR A 36 47.91 23.05 0.61
C THR A 36 47.26 21.67 0.51
N ASP A 37 47.97 20.63 0.92
CA ASP A 37 47.41 19.30 1.14
C ASP A 37 46.40 19.32 2.30
N TYR A 38 45.74 18.19 2.52
CA TYR A 38 44.80 18.00 3.63
C TYR A 38 45.34 18.39 5.01
N TRP A 39 46.66 18.31 5.21
CA TRP A 39 47.33 18.68 6.47
C TRP A 39 47.83 20.13 6.48
N SER A 40 47.31 20.97 5.57
CA SER A 40 47.73 22.36 5.37
C SER A 40 49.21 22.51 4.95
N ARG A 41 49.80 21.51 4.29
CA ARG A 41 51.20 21.52 3.84
C ARG A 41 51.30 21.69 2.33
N PRO A 42 52.17 22.55 1.80
CA PRO A 42 52.38 22.69 0.36
C PRO A 42 53.20 21.50 -0.17
N THR A 43 52.54 20.44 -0.62
CA THR A 43 53.19 19.25 -1.20
C THR A 43 52.93 19.14 -2.70
N LEU A 44 53.84 18.50 -3.43
CA LEU A 44 53.65 18.16 -4.83
C LEU A 44 52.51 17.15 -4.98
N GLN A 45 51.55 17.45 -5.85
CA GLN A 45 50.42 16.59 -6.15
C GLN A 45 50.47 16.16 -7.63
N PRO A 46 50.12 14.90 -7.94
CA PRO A 46 50.00 14.46 -9.32
C PRO A 46 48.83 15.17 -10.00
N ILE A 47 49.06 15.65 -11.21
CA ILE A 47 48.05 16.30 -12.04
C ILE A 47 48.06 15.70 -13.45
N GLU A 48 46.88 15.63 -14.06
CA GLU A 48 46.69 15.26 -15.46
C GLU A 48 46.19 16.47 -16.23
N ILE A 49 46.81 16.76 -17.37
CA ILE A 49 46.54 17.95 -18.16
C ILE A 49 46.01 17.52 -19.53
N THR A 50 44.87 18.06 -19.93
CA THR A 50 44.30 17.90 -21.28
C THR A 50 44.16 19.27 -21.91
N ILE A 51 44.66 19.44 -23.14
CA ILE A 51 44.70 20.71 -23.87
C ILE A 51 44.02 20.51 -25.22
N GLU A 52 43.07 21.38 -25.53
CA GLU A 52 42.43 21.52 -26.83
C GLU A 52 42.80 22.90 -27.41
N LEU A 53 43.46 22.92 -28.57
CA LEU A 53 43.82 24.14 -29.29
C LEU A 53 42.99 24.25 -30.57
N SER A 54 42.42 25.41 -30.83
CA SER A 54 41.71 25.67 -32.10
C SER A 54 42.63 26.40 -33.09
N THR A 55 42.71 25.91 -34.32
CA THR A 55 43.55 26.47 -35.40
C THR A 55 43.00 26.08 -36.78
N ASN A 56 43.57 26.54 -37.88
CA ASN A 56 43.14 26.16 -39.23
C ASN A 56 44.26 25.37 -39.93
N PHE A 57 44.00 24.11 -40.26
CA PHE A 57 44.97 23.21 -40.91
C PHE A 57 44.75 23.02 -42.40
N ALA A 58 43.92 23.84 -43.04
CA ALA A 58 43.64 23.71 -44.46
C ALA A 58 44.90 23.77 -45.32
N GLU A 59 45.83 24.66 -44.99
CA GLU A 59 47.10 24.82 -45.72
C GLU A 59 48.09 23.71 -45.41
N SER A 60 48.31 23.37 -44.12
CA SER A 60 49.20 22.26 -43.74
C SER A 60 48.73 20.91 -44.27
N SER A 61 47.41 20.69 -44.38
CA SER A 61 46.86 19.45 -44.94
C SER A 61 47.07 19.33 -46.46
N GLN A 62 47.22 20.46 -47.16
CA GLN A 62 47.47 20.50 -48.60
C GLN A 62 48.96 20.43 -48.92
N THR A 63 49.80 21.07 -48.12
CA THR A 63 51.24 21.20 -48.37
C THR A 63 52.08 20.15 -47.65
N ASP A 64 51.51 19.43 -46.67
CA ASP A 64 52.22 18.54 -45.73
C ASP A 64 53.39 19.26 -45.01
N ASP A 65 53.22 20.57 -44.76
CA ASP A 65 54.22 21.40 -44.10
C ASP A 65 53.79 21.79 -42.68
N LEU A 66 54.64 21.43 -41.72
CA LEU A 66 54.50 21.72 -40.29
C LEU A 66 54.51 23.22 -39.96
N ILE A 67 55.02 24.08 -40.85
CA ILE A 67 55.04 25.54 -40.66
C ILE A 67 53.61 26.10 -40.56
N HIS A 68 52.65 25.48 -41.24
CA HIS A 68 51.24 25.88 -41.23
C HIS A 68 50.40 25.09 -40.21
N SER A 69 51.05 24.36 -39.30
CA SER A 69 50.42 23.52 -38.28
C SER A 69 50.94 23.82 -36.86
N LEU A 70 50.26 23.29 -35.85
CA LEU A 70 50.69 23.38 -34.45
C LEU A 70 51.54 22.17 -34.10
N ASN A 71 52.78 22.41 -33.68
CA ASN A 71 53.67 21.34 -33.23
C ASN A 71 53.33 20.92 -31.80
N TYR A 72 52.38 19.99 -31.66
CA TYR A 72 51.93 19.47 -30.37
C TYR A 72 53.03 18.84 -29.51
N ALA A 73 54.11 18.31 -30.12
CA ALA A 73 55.26 17.79 -29.38
C ALA A 73 56.07 18.91 -28.70
N VAL A 74 56.25 20.04 -29.39
CA VAL A 74 56.90 21.24 -28.82
C VAL A 74 56.03 21.86 -27.73
N ILE A 75 54.73 21.98 -27.97
CA ILE A 75 53.77 22.52 -26.98
C ILE A 75 53.77 21.66 -25.71
N SER A 76 53.65 20.33 -25.84
CA SER A 76 53.67 19.40 -24.70
C SER A 76 54.97 19.52 -23.90
N ARG A 77 56.12 19.58 -24.58
CA ARG A 77 57.43 19.75 -23.93
C ARG A 77 57.53 21.10 -23.21
N ASN A 78 57.02 22.17 -23.80
CA ASN A 78 57.05 23.51 -23.20
C ASN A 78 56.18 23.58 -21.94
N VAL A 79 55.02 22.92 -21.93
CA VAL A 79 54.16 22.79 -20.73
C VAL A 79 54.87 22.02 -19.62
N LEU A 80 55.47 20.86 -19.93
CA LEU A 80 56.23 20.09 -18.95
C LEU A 80 57.43 20.87 -18.39
N THR A 81 58.18 21.54 -19.28
CA THR A 81 59.35 22.34 -18.87
C THR A 81 58.93 23.52 -17.97
N TYR A 82 57.79 24.15 -18.26
CA TYR A 82 57.24 25.21 -17.43
C TYR A 82 56.89 24.71 -16.03
N LEU A 83 56.17 23.59 -15.92
CA LEU A 83 55.80 23.01 -14.62
C LEU A 83 57.04 22.53 -13.85
N ASP A 84 58.01 21.91 -14.53
CA ASP A 84 59.28 21.49 -13.94
C ASP A 84 60.08 22.67 -13.38
N SER A 85 60.14 23.79 -14.11
CA SER A 85 60.81 25.02 -13.64
C SER A 85 60.14 25.65 -12.43
N LYS A 86 58.85 25.35 -12.21
CA LYS A 86 58.02 25.86 -11.12
C LYS A 86 57.65 24.80 -10.08
N LYS A 87 58.38 23.69 -9.99
CA LYS A 87 58.13 22.62 -8.99
C LYS A 87 58.09 23.10 -7.54
N ALA A 88 58.87 24.12 -7.19
CA ALA A 88 58.89 24.71 -5.85
C ALA A 88 57.89 25.87 -5.66
N PHE A 89 57.19 26.27 -6.72
CA PHE A 89 56.24 27.39 -6.68
C PHE A 89 54.85 26.87 -6.26
N ASN A 90 54.25 27.51 -5.26
CA ASN A 90 52.88 27.24 -4.86
C ASN A 90 51.92 28.07 -5.71
N PHE A 91 51.17 27.41 -6.59
CA PHE A 91 50.17 28.03 -7.47
C PHE A 91 48.90 28.46 -6.72
N LYS A 92 48.80 28.15 -5.41
CA LYS A 92 47.69 28.42 -4.48
C LYS A 92 46.40 27.68 -4.78
N THR A 93 46.01 27.59 -6.04
CA THR A 93 44.82 26.87 -6.50
C THR A 93 45.13 26.08 -7.78
N LEU A 94 44.33 25.05 -8.04
CA LEU A 94 44.36 24.35 -9.32
C LEU A 94 44.05 25.30 -10.51
N GLU A 95 43.24 26.34 -10.28
CA GLU A 95 42.95 27.39 -11.27
C GLU A 95 44.23 28.12 -11.67
N GLY A 96 45.08 28.49 -10.72
CA GLY A 96 46.36 29.15 -11.00
C GLY A 96 47.34 28.28 -11.79
N VAL A 97 47.29 26.96 -11.63
CA VAL A 97 48.05 26.03 -12.49
C VAL A 97 47.50 26.06 -13.91
N THR A 98 46.18 25.94 -14.05
CA THR A 98 45.52 25.95 -15.36
C THR A 98 45.74 27.26 -16.11
N GLU A 99 45.67 28.41 -15.44
CA GLU A 99 45.98 29.73 -16.02
C GLU A 99 47.43 29.81 -16.50
N GLY A 100 48.38 29.33 -15.69
CA GLY A 100 49.78 29.29 -16.08
C GLY A 100 50.04 28.39 -17.30
N ILE A 101 49.26 27.31 -17.47
CA ILE A 101 49.33 26.46 -18.68
C ILE A 101 48.71 27.18 -19.87
N CYS A 102 47.57 27.84 -19.71
CA CYS A 102 46.94 28.67 -20.75
C CYS A 102 47.93 29.71 -21.32
N ASP A 103 48.68 30.40 -20.45
CA ASP A 103 49.70 31.38 -20.87
C ASP A 103 50.82 30.76 -21.71
N VAL A 104 51.21 29.51 -21.43
CA VAL A 104 52.27 28.80 -22.17
C VAL A 104 51.78 28.32 -23.54
N VAL A 105 50.55 27.80 -23.60
CA VAL A 105 49.98 27.23 -24.84
C VAL A 105 49.44 28.27 -25.81
N LEU A 106 49.29 29.54 -25.37
CA LEU A 106 48.90 30.69 -26.18
C LEU A 106 50.09 31.63 -26.53
N ASP A 107 51.31 31.28 -26.10
CA ASP A 107 52.53 32.03 -26.41
C ASP A 107 53.06 31.68 -27.82
N GLU A 108 53.01 32.64 -28.73
CA GLU A 108 53.51 32.52 -30.12
C GLU A 108 54.98 32.13 -30.17
N LYS A 109 55.81 32.62 -29.23
CA LYS A 109 57.25 32.29 -29.20
C LYS A 109 57.50 30.84 -28.81
N LYS A 110 56.47 30.16 -28.31
CA LYS A 110 56.49 28.75 -27.90
C LYS A 110 55.65 27.86 -28.84
N GLY A 111 55.19 28.39 -29.97
CA GLY A 111 54.39 27.67 -30.96
C GLY A 111 52.94 27.46 -30.55
N GLY A 112 52.40 28.32 -29.67
CA GLY A 112 51.02 28.28 -29.21
C GLY A 112 49.98 28.74 -30.22
N GLY A 113 48.71 28.38 -30.00
CA GLY A 113 47.56 28.80 -30.83
C GLY A 113 46.86 30.06 -30.31
N ASP A 114 45.76 30.46 -30.97
CA ASP A 114 44.99 31.67 -30.59
C ASP A 114 43.88 31.39 -29.57
N VAL A 115 43.35 30.16 -29.55
CA VAL A 115 42.26 29.73 -28.67
C VAL A 115 42.64 28.41 -28.03
N ALA A 116 42.59 28.36 -26.70
CA ALA A 116 42.93 27.19 -25.91
C ALA A 116 41.83 26.87 -24.89
N LYS A 117 41.52 25.58 -24.78
CA LYS A 117 40.73 25.00 -23.71
C LYS A 117 41.63 24.05 -22.94
N VAL A 118 41.87 24.35 -21.66
CA VAL A 118 42.78 23.58 -20.81
C VAL A 118 41.99 23.00 -19.64
N LEU A 119 42.08 21.69 -19.48
CA LEU A 119 41.54 20.92 -18.38
C LEU A 119 42.69 20.40 -17.53
N VAL A 120 42.67 20.70 -16.24
CA VAL A 120 43.60 20.09 -15.26
C VAL A 120 42.78 19.27 -14.28
N HIS A 121 43.12 17.99 -14.18
CA HIS A 121 42.54 17.02 -13.27
C HIS A 121 43.55 16.71 -12.16
N ALA A 122 43.10 16.73 -10.91
CA ALA A 122 43.90 16.39 -9.74
C ALA A 122 43.15 15.41 -8.84
N GLU A 123 43.78 14.26 -8.58
CA GLU A 123 43.23 13.22 -7.70
C GLU A 123 43.47 13.57 -6.22
N LYS A 124 42.44 13.33 -5.39
CA LYS A 124 42.53 13.43 -3.92
C LYS A 124 43.11 14.75 -3.38
N THR A 125 42.79 15.86 -4.03
CA THR A 125 43.10 17.22 -3.56
C THR A 125 42.38 17.54 -2.26
N GLU A 126 41.16 17.04 -2.09
CA GLU A 126 40.34 17.15 -0.88
C GLU A 126 39.96 15.74 -0.39
N ILE A 127 40.04 15.48 0.92
CA ILE A 127 39.90 14.11 1.47
C ILE A 127 38.51 13.51 1.24
N ARG A 128 37.50 14.37 1.14
CA ARG A 128 36.09 14.00 1.01
C ARG A 128 35.70 13.69 -0.44
N CYS A 129 36.48 14.09 -1.45
CA CYS A 129 36.16 13.85 -2.86
C CYS A 129 37.19 12.98 -3.56
N ASP A 130 36.80 12.31 -4.64
CA ASP A 130 37.72 11.45 -5.39
C ASP A 130 38.65 12.28 -6.29
N SER A 131 38.13 13.32 -6.95
CA SER A 131 38.94 14.27 -7.72
C SER A 131 38.29 15.64 -7.91
N ILE A 132 39.14 16.62 -8.26
CA ILE A 132 38.72 17.96 -8.68
C ILE A 132 39.32 18.24 -10.06
N GLU A 133 38.50 18.80 -10.95
CA GLU A 133 38.92 19.24 -12.28
C GLU A 133 38.62 20.71 -12.49
N ILE A 134 39.50 21.41 -13.19
CA ILE A 134 39.26 22.79 -13.62
C ILE A 134 39.48 22.90 -15.12
N GLU A 135 38.46 23.41 -15.79
CA GLU A 135 38.42 23.67 -17.22
C GLU A 135 38.38 25.19 -17.46
N LEU A 136 39.44 25.72 -18.08
CA LEU A 136 39.51 27.12 -18.47
C LEU A 136 39.47 27.27 -19.98
N ASN A 137 38.66 28.21 -20.46
CA ASN A 137 38.57 28.59 -21.87
C ASN A 137 39.20 29.97 -22.06
N ARG A 138 40.29 30.05 -22.82
CA ARG A 138 41.05 31.30 -23.04
C ARG A 138 41.24 31.57 -24.53
N GLU A 139 41.23 32.85 -24.89
CA GLU A 139 41.46 33.37 -26.23
C GLU A 139 42.45 34.53 -26.15
N LYS A 140 43.32 34.63 -27.15
CA LYS A 140 44.28 35.71 -27.27
C LYS A 140 43.67 36.86 -28.08
N ILE A 141 43.49 38.02 -27.45
CA ILE A 141 42.95 39.23 -28.10
C ILE A 141 43.98 40.35 -27.95
N ASN A 142 44.48 40.90 -29.07
CA ASN A 142 45.48 41.99 -29.09
C ASN A 142 46.75 41.72 -28.27
N GLY A 143 47.23 40.47 -28.25
CA GLY A 143 48.44 40.08 -27.52
C GLY A 143 48.25 39.82 -26.03
N VAL A 144 47.03 39.94 -25.51
CA VAL A 144 46.68 39.64 -24.10
C VAL A 144 45.78 38.40 -24.07
N VAL A 145 46.11 37.45 -23.19
CA VAL A 145 45.29 36.26 -22.94
C VAL A 145 44.10 36.67 -22.08
N GLY A 146 42.88 36.39 -22.54
CA GLY A 146 41.64 36.73 -21.86
C GLY A 146 40.57 35.64 -21.97
N LEU A 147 39.43 35.88 -21.33
CA LEU A 147 38.25 35.01 -21.47
C LEU A 147 37.72 35.05 -22.91
N LYS A 148 37.49 33.88 -23.50
CA LYS A 148 36.92 33.77 -24.84
C LYS A 148 35.50 34.34 -24.87
N GLN A 149 35.22 35.28 -25.78
CA GLN A 149 33.91 35.93 -25.84
C GLN A 149 32.85 34.99 -26.45
N GLY A 150 31.75 34.74 -25.72
CA GLY A 150 30.60 33.97 -26.21
C GLY A 150 29.86 33.21 -25.10
N LYS A 151 28.53 33.07 -25.22
CA LYS A 151 27.66 32.42 -24.20
C LYS A 151 27.98 30.94 -23.90
N GLN A 152 28.85 30.29 -24.67
CA GLN A 152 29.19 28.85 -24.53
C GLN A 152 30.60 28.58 -24.00
N ASN A 153 31.37 29.59 -23.60
CA ASN A 153 32.79 29.41 -23.20
C ASN A 153 33.02 29.81 -21.74
N LEU A 154 32.18 29.32 -20.82
CA LEU A 154 32.35 29.55 -19.39
C LEU A 154 33.43 28.64 -18.81
N ASP A 155 34.10 29.11 -17.77
CA ASP A 155 35.03 28.28 -17.00
C ASP A 155 34.22 27.35 -16.08
N VAL A 156 34.72 26.14 -15.88
CA VAL A 156 34.00 25.09 -15.13
C VAL A 156 34.92 24.47 -14.08
N VAL A 157 34.46 24.40 -12.84
CA VAL A 157 35.04 23.54 -11.80
C VAL A 157 34.17 22.30 -11.68
N ARG A 158 34.78 21.11 -11.77
CA ARG A 158 34.11 19.83 -11.51
C ARG A 158 34.63 19.24 -10.20
N ILE A 159 33.71 18.86 -9.33
CA ILE A 159 34.00 18.16 -8.09
C ILE A 159 33.35 16.79 -8.20
N ASN A 160 34.16 15.74 -8.16
CA ASN A 160 33.69 14.38 -8.40
C ASN A 160 33.65 13.58 -7.08
N ALA A 161 32.52 12.93 -6.83
CA ALA A 161 32.28 12.02 -5.71
C ALA A 161 32.61 12.59 -4.32
N LEU A 162 32.12 13.79 -4.00
CA LEU A 162 32.17 14.36 -2.66
C LEU A 162 31.28 13.54 -1.70
N LYS A 163 31.92 12.76 -0.81
CA LYS A 163 31.29 11.83 0.13
C LYS A 163 31.00 12.54 1.45
N LEU A 164 29.72 12.64 1.80
CA LEU A 164 29.22 13.28 3.02
C LEU A 164 28.26 12.35 3.76
N GLN A 165 27.97 12.65 5.03
CA GLN A 165 27.04 11.87 5.85
C GLN A 165 25.86 12.71 6.32
N THR A 166 24.63 12.23 6.13
CA THR A 166 23.42 12.93 6.57
C THR A 166 22.32 11.94 6.95
N LEU A 167 21.27 12.42 7.64
CA LEU A 167 20.06 11.61 7.86
C LEU A 167 19.18 11.72 6.62
N ILE A 168 19.05 10.60 5.87
CA ILE A 168 18.29 10.58 4.62
C ILE A 168 17.54 9.26 4.38
N GLY A 169 16.22 9.36 4.24
CA GLY A 169 15.40 8.18 3.99
C GLY A 169 13.92 8.43 4.24
N VAL A 170 13.10 7.59 3.63
CA VAL A 170 11.64 7.61 3.77
C VAL A 170 11.22 6.78 4.98
N PHE A 171 11.91 5.67 5.22
CA PHE A 171 11.62 4.78 6.32
C PHE A 171 12.27 5.25 7.62
N THR A 172 11.64 4.93 8.73
CA THR A 172 12.08 5.35 10.08
C THR A 172 13.40 4.73 10.50
N PHE A 173 13.66 3.46 10.13
CA PHE A 173 14.94 2.79 10.43
C PHE A 173 16.13 3.42 9.69
N GLU A 174 15.93 3.92 8.46
CA GLU A 174 16.97 4.64 7.68
C GLU A 174 17.43 5.93 8.39
N ARG A 175 16.62 6.45 9.32
CA ARG A 175 16.84 7.74 9.98
C ARG A 175 17.38 7.59 11.40
N LEU A 176 17.72 6.38 11.83
CA LEU A 176 18.39 6.12 13.11
C LEU A 176 19.89 6.40 13.08
N LYS A 177 20.52 6.35 11.89
CA LYS A 177 21.96 6.55 11.69
C LYS A 177 22.20 7.39 10.45
N LYS A 178 23.22 8.26 10.50
CA LYS A 178 23.68 8.99 9.31
C LYS A 178 24.16 8.01 8.24
N GLN A 179 23.81 8.28 6.99
CA GLN A 179 24.14 7.47 5.83
C GLN A 179 25.04 8.26 4.89
N TYR A 180 25.88 7.54 4.13
CA TYR A 180 26.73 8.14 3.11
C TYR A 180 25.90 8.59 1.91
N VAL A 181 26.22 9.78 1.40
CA VAL A 181 25.75 10.31 0.13
C VAL A 181 26.95 10.86 -0.63
N SER A 182 26.94 10.71 -1.96
CA SER A 182 28.01 11.17 -2.86
C SER A 182 27.47 12.27 -3.75
N PHE A 183 28.19 13.38 -3.86
CA PHE A 183 27.83 14.51 -4.72
C PHE A 183 28.81 14.71 -5.85
N ASP A 184 28.30 15.06 -7.03
CA ASP A 184 29.08 15.55 -8.16
C ASP A 184 28.57 16.96 -8.53
N PHE A 185 29.48 17.90 -8.75
CA PHE A 185 29.12 19.27 -9.12
C PHE A 185 29.90 19.74 -10.34
N ASP A 186 29.20 20.22 -11.38
CA ASP A 186 29.79 21.07 -12.41
C ASP A 186 29.36 22.53 -12.16
N VAL A 187 30.30 23.37 -11.75
CA VAL A 187 30.05 24.77 -11.37
C VAL A 187 30.59 25.70 -12.44
N GLN A 188 29.72 26.48 -13.08
CA GLN A 188 30.10 27.48 -14.09
C GLN A 188 30.34 28.84 -13.46
N PHE A 189 31.46 29.47 -13.80
CA PHE A 189 31.87 30.76 -13.25
C PHE A 189 32.52 31.67 -14.31
N ASN A 190 32.59 32.98 -14.01
CA ASN A 190 33.29 34.00 -14.82
C ASN A 190 34.30 34.83 -14.03
N LYS A 191 34.28 34.73 -12.69
CA LYS A 191 35.23 35.35 -11.78
C LYS A 191 35.74 34.26 -10.85
N SER A 192 37.05 34.23 -10.62
CA SER A 192 37.67 33.28 -9.70
C SER A 192 36.93 33.30 -8.35
N PHE A 193 36.63 32.11 -7.83
CA PHE A 193 35.97 31.92 -6.55
C PHE A 193 36.64 30.78 -5.78
N ASN A 194 36.51 30.80 -4.45
CA ASN A 194 37.10 29.78 -3.60
C ASN A 194 36.19 28.54 -3.54
N TYR A 195 36.47 27.54 -4.39
CA TYR A 195 35.72 26.28 -4.40
C TYR A 195 35.98 25.42 -3.14
N TYR A 196 37.09 25.59 -2.41
CA TYR A 196 37.28 24.91 -1.12
C TYR A 196 36.31 25.45 -0.06
N ALA A 197 36.08 26.77 -0.03
CA ALA A 197 35.07 27.36 0.84
C ALA A 197 33.65 26.85 0.48
N MET A 198 33.37 26.68 -0.81
CA MET A 198 32.11 26.08 -1.26
C MET A 198 31.94 24.63 -0.80
N ILE A 199 32.98 23.80 -0.91
CA ILE A 199 32.94 22.42 -0.42
C ILE A 199 32.68 22.40 1.09
N GLU A 200 33.28 23.32 1.84
CA GLU A 200 33.11 23.42 3.29
C GLU A 200 31.69 23.86 3.68
N ASP A 201 31.14 24.85 2.97
CA ASP A 201 29.76 25.32 3.15
C ASP A 201 28.74 24.20 2.85
N VAL A 202 28.94 23.46 1.77
CA VAL A 202 28.11 22.29 1.41
C VAL A 202 28.24 21.19 2.46
N SER A 203 29.45 20.88 2.90
CA SER A 203 29.69 19.83 3.89
C SER A 203 29.01 20.15 5.23
N ASN A 204 29.19 21.38 5.72
CA ASN A 204 28.58 21.84 6.96
C ASN A 204 27.05 21.84 6.89
N TYR A 205 26.48 22.22 5.74
CA TYR A 205 25.04 22.16 5.54
C TYR A 205 24.53 20.71 5.55
N VAL A 206 25.08 19.85 4.69
CA VAL A 206 24.61 18.47 4.51
C VAL A 206 24.73 17.66 5.81
N GLU A 207 25.85 17.78 6.52
CA GLU A 207 26.09 17.00 7.74
C GLU A 207 25.19 17.37 8.92
N LYS A 208 24.63 18.59 8.90
CA LYS A 208 23.64 19.08 9.88
C LYS A 208 22.20 18.96 9.39
N SER A 209 22.01 18.58 8.13
CA SER A 209 20.69 18.50 7.51
C SER A 209 19.99 17.17 7.78
N ASN A 210 18.68 17.18 7.53
CA ASN A 210 17.85 15.99 7.58
C ASN A 210 16.86 16.04 6.41
N PHE A 211 16.85 15.01 5.56
CA PHE A 211 16.01 14.98 4.36
C PHE A 211 15.23 13.66 4.25
N LYS A 212 14.07 13.71 3.60
CA LYS A 212 13.33 12.48 3.24
C LYS A 212 13.85 11.90 1.94
N THR A 213 14.09 12.75 0.95
CA THR A 213 14.42 12.35 -0.41
C THR A 213 15.70 13.03 -0.90
N VAL A 214 16.36 12.42 -1.88
CA VAL A 214 17.61 12.93 -2.47
C VAL A 214 17.35 14.17 -3.35
N GLU A 215 16.16 14.31 -3.91
CA GLU A 215 15.70 15.46 -4.69
C GLU A 215 15.71 16.73 -3.85
N ALA A 216 15.08 16.69 -2.66
CA ALA A 216 15.03 17.84 -1.75
C ALA A 216 16.42 18.22 -1.22
N LEU A 217 17.28 17.21 -0.99
CA LEU A 217 18.66 17.40 -0.58
C LEU A 217 19.46 18.15 -1.66
N ILE A 218 19.45 17.67 -2.92
CA ILE A 218 20.24 18.32 -3.98
C ILE A 218 19.72 19.71 -4.33
N GLU A 219 18.40 19.94 -4.28
CA GLU A 219 17.82 21.28 -4.47
C GLU A 219 18.38 22.27 -3.45
N SER A 220 18.35 21.90 -2.18
CA SER A 220 18.83 22.76 -1.09
C SER A 220 20.33 22.99 -1.16
N VAL A 221 21.11 21.98 -1.54
CA VAL A 221 22.56 22.10 -1.72
C VAL A 221 22.90 23.05 -2.88
N CYS A 222 22.22 22.92 -4.03
CA CYS A 222 22.38 23.85 -5.15
C CYS A 222 21.98 25.29 -4.77
N GLN A 223 20.97 25.45 -3.92
CA GLN A 223 20.58 26.76 -3.38
C GLN A 223 21.69 27.37 -2.50
N VAL A 224 22.29 26.59 -1.59
CA VAL A 224 23.43 27.03 -0.75
C VAL A 224 24.59 27.51 -1.64
N ILE A 225 24.96 26.72 -2.64
CA ILE A 225 26.06 27.03 -3.56
C ILE A 225 25.79 28.34 -4.33
N ILE A 226 24.59 28.52 -4.88
CA ILE A 226 24.23 29.71 -5.66
C ILE A 226 24.10 30.98 -4.81
N GLN A 227 23.59 30.87 -3.59
CA GLN A 227 23.33 32.03 -2.71
C GLN A 227 24.60 32.54 -2.01
N ASN A 228 25.56 31.66 -1.69
CA ASN A 228 26.76 32.02 -0.93
C ASN A 228 27.99 32.28 -1.80
N HIS A 229 28.02 31.80 -3.04
CA HIS A 229 29.15 32.00 -3.94
C HIS A 229 28.78 32.79 -5.21
N GLN A 230 29.78 33.45 -5.80
CA GLN A 230 29.63 34.22 -7.02
C GLN A 230 29.74 33.32 -8.26
N ILE A 231 28.72 32.48 -8.48
CA ILE A 231 28.67 31.53 -9.59
C ILE A 231 27.48 31.82 -10.53
N ILE A 232 27.55 31.30 -11.75
CA ILE A 232 26.53 31.51 -12.80
C ILE A 232 25.47 30.42 -12.74
N SER A 233 25.92 29.16 -12.77
CA SER A 233 25.08 27.98 -12.69
C SER A 233 25.81 26.85 -11.98
N VAL A 234 25.05 25.94 -11.39
CA VAL A 234 25.55 24.68 -10.85
C VAL A 234 24.71 23.54 -11.40
N LYS A 235 25.39 22.54 -11.94
CA LYS A 235 24.81 21.23 -12.22
C LYS A 235 25.23 20.30 -11.08
N GLY A 236 24.29 19.96 -10.23
CA GLY A 236 24.53 19.11 -9.06
C GLY A 236 23.89 17.74 -9.24
N ARG A 237 24.64 16.70 -8.92
CA ARG A 237 24.16 15.31 -8.82
C ARG A 237 24.39 14.82 -7.40
N VAL A 238 23.40 14.13 -6.84
CA VAL A 238 23.54 13.39 -5.58
C VAL A 238 23.27 11.92 -5.85
N THR A 239 24.04 11.03 -5.22
CA THR A 239 23.85 9.58 -5.28
C THR A 239 23.84 9.02 -3.86
N LYS A 240 22.78 8.30 -3.51
CA LYS A 240 22.71 7.49 -2.28
C LYS A 240 23.14 6.06 -2.64
N PRO A 241 24.37 5.63 -2.27
CA PRO A 241 24.83 4.27 -2.53
C PRO A 241 23.99 3.24 -1.76
N ASN A 242 23.79 2.06 -2.35
CA ASN A 242 23.04 0.94 -1.75
C ASN A 242 21.60 1.26 -1.32
N ALA A 243 20.98 2.31 -1.88
CA ALA A 243 19.58 2.66 -1.57
C ALA A 243 18.59 1.56 -2.01
N ILE A 244 18.94 0.77 -3.03
CA ILE A 244 18.14 -0.34 -3.55
C ILE A 244 19.03 -1.57 -3.61
N THR A 245 18.55 -2.70 -3.10
CA THR A 245 19.22 -4.01 -3.22
C THR A 245 19.50 -4.30 -4.70
N PHE A 246 20.72 -4.74 -5.03
CA PHE A 246 21.18 -4.99 -6.41
C PHE A 246 21.45 -3.76 -7.29
N ALA A 247 21.42 -2.54 -6.73
CA ALA A 247 21.88 -1.33 -7.41
C ALA A 247 23.08 -0.71 -6.68
N ASN A 248 24.06 -0.18 -7.43
CA ASN A 248 25.22 0.53 -6.84
C ASN A 248 24.80 1.81 -6.09
N GLY A 249 23.68 2.42 -6.48
CA GLY A 249 23.08 3.59 -5.84
C GLY A 249 21.97 4.19 -6.67
N VAL A 250 21.18 5.07 -6.06
CA VAL A 250 20.14 5.87 -6.74
C VAL A 250 20.53 7.33 -6.63
N GLY A 251 20.43 8.07 -7.73
CA GLY A 251 20.84 9.46 -7.76
C GLY A 251 19.95 10.35 -8.62
N VAL A 252 19.98 11.64 -8.30
CA VAL A 252 19.21 12.70 -8.95
C VAL A 252 20.19 13.78 -9.40
N GLU A 253 19.96 14.33 -10.60
CA GLU A 253 20.75 15.40 -11.19
C GLU A 253 19.86 16.59 -11.53
N ILE A 254 20.29 17.79 -11.13
CA ILE A 254 19.58 19.05 -11.41
C ILE A 254 20.55 20.12 -11.91
N ILE A 255 20.03 21.08 -12.66
CA ILE A 255 20.75 22.30 -13.06
C ILE A 255 20.00 23.49 -12.48
N ARG A 256 20.72 24.37 -11.78
CA ARG A 256 20.16 25.58 -11.19
C ARG A 256 21.00 26.80 -11.53
N THR A 257 20.35 27.94 -11.54
CA THR A 257 20.90 29.28 -11.79
C THR A 257 20.40 30.24 -10.72
N ARG A 258 20.96 31.45 -10.67
CA ARG A 258 20.47 32.50 -9.74
C ARG A 258 18.99 32.83 -9.88
N VAL A 259 18.41 32.68 -11.07
CA VAL A 259 17.00 33.01 -11.34
C VAL A 259 16.06 32.08 -10.58
N ASP A 260 16.44 30.80 -10.44
CA ASP A 260 15.61 29.77 -9.81
C ASP A 260 15.38 30.02 -8.31
N PHE A 261 16.27 30.79 -7.67
CA PHE A 261 16.23 31.06 -6.22
C PHE A 261 15.95 32.52 -5.85
N LEU A 262 15.54 33.38 -6.79
CA LEU A 262 15.30 34.82 -6.53
C LEU A 262 14.31 35.10 -5.39
N ASN A 263 13.27 34.27 -5.27
CA ASN A 263 12.21 34.40 -4.27
C ASN A 263 12.36 33.44 -3.08
N SER A 264 13.44 32.65 -3.06
CA SER A 264 13.66 31.67 -1.99
C SER A 264 14.39 32.31 -0.80
N PRO A 265 14.01 32.01 0.45
CA PRO A 265 14.69 32.55 1.62
C PRO A 265 16.15 32.12 1.65
N LYS A 266 17.04 32.97 2.18
CA LYS A 266 18.46 32.63 2.28
C LYS A 266 18.67 31.52 3.31
N ILE A 267 19.34 30.44 2.92
CA ILE A 267 19.70 29.35 3.85
C ILE A 267 20.89 29.82 4.70
N ALA A 268 20.73 29.84 6.02
CA ALA A 268 21.79 30.21 6.95
C ALA A 268 22.73 29.02 7.22
N ILE A 269 24.03 29.22 7.01
CA ILE A 269 25.07 28.29 7.47
C ILE A 269 25.46 28.78 8.87
N THR A 270 25.04 28.09 9.92
CA THR A 270 25.36 28.48 11.30
C THR A 270 26.85 28.29 11.58
N GLU A 271 27.57 29.40 11.75
CA GLU A 271 28.93 29.42 12.28
C GLU A 271 28.96 28.85 13.70
N SER A 272 30.03 28.12 13.99
CA SER A 272 30.34 27.49 15.26
C SER A 272 30.21 28.46 16.44
N SER A 273 29.16 28.31 17.24
CA SER A 273 29.19 28.72 18.64
C SER A 273 29.60 27.51 19.47
N SER A 274 30.68 27.74 20.21
CA SER A 274 31.27 26.88 21.22
C SER A 274 30.26 26.24 22.17
N GLY A 275 30.42 24.94 22.41
CA GLY A 275 30.06 24.31 23.68
C GLY A 275 28.56 24.15 23.93
N ASN A 276 27.96 23.18 23.24
CA ASN A 276 27.10 22.17 23.85
C ASN A 276 26.79 21.13 22.78
N GLU A 277 27.13 19.87 23.03
CA GLU A 277 26.56 18.70 22.36
C GLU A 277 25.09 18.54 22.80
N ASP A 278 24.27 19.58 22.61
CA ASP A 278 22.84 19.47 22.78
C ASP A 278 22.32 18.68 21.58
N ILE A 279 22.26 17.37 21.82
CA ILE A 279 21.35 16.37 21.26
C ILE A 279 20.46 16.99 20.18
N ILE A 280 20.82 16.76 18.92
CA ILE A 280 19.89 16.90 17.81
C ILE A 280 18.75 15.95 18.18
N ASP A 281 17.64 16.50 18.67
CA ASP A 281 16.45 15.74 19.05
C ASP A 281 16.11 14.83 17.88
N ALA A 282 16.35 13.55 18.12
CA ALA A 282 16.03 12.49 17.19
C ALA A 282 14.52 12.60 16.90
N PHE A 283 14.17 12.47 15.62
CA PHE A 283 12.80 12.37 15.12
C PHE A 283 12.01 13.62 14.72
N ASN A 284 12.63 14.76 14.43
CA ASN A 284 11.96 15.76 13.59
C ASN A 284 12.03 15.34 12.09
N LEU A 285 11.01 14.64 11.61
CA LEU A 285 10.70 14.58 10.18
C LEU A 285 10.55 16.02 9.67
N PRO A 286 11.26 16.46 8.61
CA PRO A 286 10.87 17.66 7.88
C PRO A 286 9.59 17.31 7.13
N THR A 287 8.48 17.20 7.85
CA THR A 287 7.18 17.40 7.24
C THR A 287 7.10 18.91 7.04
N ASN A 288 7.18 19.37 5.79
CA ASN A 288 6.15 20.34 5.41
C ASN A 288 4.87 19.68 5.89
N THR A 289 4.27 20.21 6.96
CA THR A 289 2.91 19.88 7.31
C THR A 289 2.16 20.14 6.01
N LEU A 290 1.82 19.08 5.27
CA LEU A 290 0.79 19.21 4.27
C LEU A 290 -0.40 19.60 5.13
N ASN A 291 -0.65 20.91 5.18
CA ASN A 291 -1.84 21.49 5.79
C ASN A 291 -2.99 21.04 4.89
N THR A 292 -3.28 19.75 4.88
CA THR A 292 -4.58 19.25 4.46
C THR A 292 -5.53 19.90 5.44
N GLU A 293 -6.27 20.90 4.99
CA GLU A 293 -7.20 21.64 5.84
C GLU A 293 -8.12 20.63 6.52
N VAL A 294 -7.96 20.50 7.84
CA VAL A 294 -8.90 19.75 8.67
C VAL A 294 -10.22 20.48 8.52
N LYS A 295 -11.20 19.83 7.87
CA LYS A 295 -12.50 20.44 7.62
C LYS A 295 -13.19 20.67 8.97
N GLU A 296 -14.02 21.69 9.06
CA GLU A 296 -14.85 21.94 10.25
C GLU A 296 -15.80 20.77 10.55
N SER A 297 -16.14 19.95 9.54
CA SER A 297 -16.91 18.72 9.70
C SER A 297 -16.66 17.72 8.58
N GLY A 298 -16.94 16.44 8.83
CA GLY A 298 -16.88 15.37 7.83
C GLY A 298 -15.47 14.87 7.51
N ASN A 299 -14.52 14.98 8.44
CA ASN A 299 -13.21 14.34 8.30
C ASN A 299 -13.36 12.83 8.45
N ILE A 300 -12.58 12.07 7.70
CA ILE A 300 -12.55 10.61 7.76
C ILE A 300 -11.27 10.15 8.46
N ALA A 301 -11.42 9.37 9.52
CA ALA A 301 -10.33 8.71 10.20
C ALA A 301 -10.51 7.19 10.17
N TYR A 302 -9.41 6.46 10.16
CA TYR A 302 -9.41 5.00 10.29
C TYR A 302 -8.77 4.64 11.62
N ILE A 303 -9.54 3.98 12.48
CA ILE A 303 -9.12 3.66 13.84
C ILE A 303 -8.96 2.15 13.95
N ALA A 304 -7.76 1.69 14.26
CA ALA A 304 -7.53 0.31 14.65
C ALA A 304 -8.07 0.11 16.07
N PHE A 305 -8.69 -1.04 16.30
CA PHE A 305 -9.08 -1.48 17.63
C PHE A 305 -8.53 -2.86 17.95
N GLY A 306 -8.22 -3.10 19.22
CA GLY A 306 -7.72 -4.38 19.71
C GLY A 306 -8.20 -4.67 21.14
N SER A 307 -8.65 -5.89 21.39
CA SER A 307 -9.12 -6.32 22.72
C SER A 307 -8.66 -7.74 23.03
N ASN A 308 -8.17 -7.99 24.25
CA ASN A 308 -7.78 -9.34 24.70
C ASN A 308 -8.15 -9.67 26.15
N VAL A 309 -8.94 -8.82 26.82
CA VAL A 309 -9.36 -9.03 28.21
C VAL A 309 -10.88 -8.99 28.32
N GLY A 310 -11.45 -9.96 29.04
CA GLY A 310 -12.89 -10.06 29.26
C GLY A 310 -13.64 -10.40 27.97
N ASN A 311 -14.88 -9.93 27.85
CA ASN A 311 -15.69 -10.13 26.66
C ASN A 311 -15.27 -9.15 25.56
N GLN A 312 -14.36 -9.59 24.68
CA GLN A 312 -13.75 -8.76 23.64
C GLN A 312 -14.79 -8.12 22.71
N VAL A 313 -15.80 -8.88 22.26
CA VAL A 313 -16.85 -8.39 21.37
C VAL A 313 -17.70 -7.32 22.06
N ALA A 314 -18.09 -7.55 23.32
CA ALA A 314 -18.84 -6.57 24.09
C ALA A 314 -18.04 -5.29 24.30
N ASN A 315 -16.74 -5.39 24.58
CA ASN A 315 -15.87 -4.22 24.75
C ASN A 315 -15.79 -3.39 23.46
N ILE A 316 -15.62 -4.05 22.31
CA ILE A 316 -15.56 -3.39 21.00
C ILE A 316 -16.91 -2.72 20.68
N THR A 317 -18.03 -3.43 20.88
CA THR A 317 -19.36 -2.89 20.65
C THR A 317 -19.66 -1.68 21.56
N GLU A 318 -19.26 -1.73 22.83
CA GLU A 318 -19.45 -0.61 23.75
C GLU A 318 -18.62 0.61 23.34
N ALA A 319 -17.36 0.42 22.93
CA ALA A 319 -16.55 1.51 22.40
C ALA A 319 -17.21 2.17 21.17
N ILE A 320 -17.78 1.37 20.26
CA ILE A 320 -18.53 1.89 19.10
C ILE A 320 -19.79 2.65 19.53
N ASN A 321 -20.52 2.15 20.53
CA ASN A 321 -21.72 2.82 21.05
C ASN A 321 -21.38 4.16 21.69
N LEU A 322 -20.33 4.23 22.50
CA LEU A 322 -19.83 5.47 23.10
C LEU A 322 -19.46 6.49 22.02
N ILE A 323 -18.72 6.06 20.98
CA ILE A 323 -18.40 6.90 19.83
C ILE A 323 -19.67 7.42 19.13
N ASN A 324 -20.61 6.53 18.80
CA ASN A 324 -21.85 6.89 18.09
C ASN A 324 -22.81 7.75 18.92
N SER A 325 -22.71 7.70 20.25
CA SER A 325 -23.50 8.54 21.16
C SER A 325 -22.99 9.98 21.24
N SER A 326 -21.75 10.23 20.77
CA SER A 326 -21.16 11.57 20.76
C SER A 326 -21.77 12.46 19.67
N THR A 327 -21.68 13.78 19.85
CA THR A 327 -22.16 14.75 18.85
C THR A 327 -21.14 15.05 17.76
N HIS A 328 -19.89 14.62 17.92
CA HIS A 328 -18.76 15.01 17.07
C HIS A 328 -18.19 13.85 16.25
N SER A 329 -18.50 12.60 16.57
CA SER A 329 -17.92 11.43 15.92
C SER A 329 -18.96 10.35 15.66
N LYS A 330 -18.87 9.66 14.52
CA LYS A 330 -19.77 8.54 14.16
C LYS A 330 -19.04 7.48 13.37
N VAL A 331 -19.19 6.21 13.75
CA VAL A 331 -18.67 5.06 13.00
C VAL A 331 -19.53 4.85 11.75
N LEU A 332 -18.89 4.88 10.58
CA LEU A 332 -19.54 4.70 9.29
C LEU A 332 -19.63 3.22 8.90
N GLN A 333 -18.52 2.49 9.06
CA GLN A 333 -18.42 1.06 8.76
C GLN A 333 -17.27 0.42 9.53
N THR A 334 -17.29 -0.91 9.61
CA THR A 334 -16.27 -1.71 10.30
C THR A 334 -15.65 -2.72 9.34
N SER A 335 -14.42 -3.13 9.62
CA SER A 335 -13.80 -4.32 9.04
C SER A 335 -14.45 -5.58 9.62
N SER A 336 -13.99 -6.73 9.13
CA SER A 336 -14.17 -8.02 9.79
C SER A 336 -13.41 -8.04 11.11
N LEU A 337 -13.75 -8.98 12.00
CA LEU A 337 -13.00 -9.20 13.24
C LEU A 337 -11.96 -10.29 12.98
N TYR A 338 -10.73 -10.03 13.39
CA TYR A 338 -9.61 -10.95 13.19
C TYR A 338 -9.00 -11.35 14.53
N GLU A 339 -8.94 -12.66 14.79
CA GLU A 339 -8.16 -13.21 15.89
C GLU A 339 -6.67 -13.26 15.50
N SER A 340 -5.80 -12.73 16.37
CA SER A 340 -4.34 -12.82 16.22
C SER A 340 -3.66 -13.22 17.52
N GLU A 341 -2.51 -13.89 17.39
CA GLU A 341 -1.62 -14.16 18.52
C GLU A 341 -1.02 -12.84 19.06
N PRO A 342 -0.70 -12.75 20.37
CA PRO A 342 0.00 -11.60 20.93
C PRO A 342 1.35 -11.36 20.24
N MET A 343 1.62 -10.08 19.95
CA MET A 343 2.78 -9.67 19.14
C MET A 343 4.08 -9.56 19.95
N TYR A 344 4.04 -9.02 21.18
CA TYR A 344 5.24 -8.70 21.98
C TYR A 344 5.36 -9.56 23.25
N HIS A 345 4.23 -9.83 23.90
CA HIS A 345 4.16 -10.59 25.14
C HIS A 345 3.36 -11.86 24.87
N LEU A 346 4.08 -12.96 24.60
CA LEU A 346 3.48 -14.21 24.14
C LEU A 346 2.62 -14.90 25.20
N ASP A 347 2.83 -14.61 26.49
CA ASP A 347 2.04 -15.16 27.61
C ASP A 347 0.79 -14.31 27.90
N GLN A 348 -0.07 -14.13 26.88
CA GLN A 348 -1.34 -13.38 26.99
C GLN A 348 -2.46 -14.02 26.17
N PRO A 349 -3.74 -13.73 26.48
CA PRO A 349 -4.84 -14.14 25.63
C PRO A 349 -4.73 -13.51 24.23
N LYS A 350 -5.25 -14.21 23.23
CA LYS A 350 -5.31 -13.76 21.84
C LYS A 350 -6.08 -12.46 21.71
N PHE A 351 -5.68 -11.65 20.72
CA PHE A 351 -6.35 -10.38 20.43
C PHE A 351 -7.45 -10.58 19.39
N LEU A 352 -8.55 -9.87 19.59
CA LEU A 352 -9.55 -9.61 18.56
C LEU A 352 -9.28 -8.19 18.03
N ASN A 353 -8.93 -8.09 16.76
CA ASN A 353 -8.55 -6.85 16.10
C ASN A 353 -9.47 -6.52 14.94
N GLY A 354 -9.49 -5.24 14.58
CA GLY A 354 -10.12 -4.75 13.37
C GLY A 354 -9.88 -3.26 13.20
N VAL A 355 -10.54 -2.69 12.21
CA VAL A 355 -10.50 -1.26 11.90
C VAL A 355 -11.93 -0.78 11.71
N PHE A 356 -12.25 0.42 12.19
CA PHE A 356 -13.47 1.10 11.76
C PHE A 356 -13.17 2.44 11.11
N GLN A 357 -13.99 2.77 10.12
CA GLN A 357 -13.98 4.08 9.47
C GLN A 357 -14.88 5.02 10.28
N LEU A 358 -14.33 6.16 10.66
CA LEU A 358 -14.93 7.15 11.53
C LEU A 358 -15.12 8.47 10.78
N SER A 359 -16.32 9.06 10.85
CA SER A 359 -16.51 10.47 10.53
C SER A 359 -16.39 11.30 11.80
N THR A 360 -15.61 12.39 11.77
CA THR A 360 -15.44 13.27 12.93
C THR A 360 -15.28 14.76 12.57
N SER A 361 -15.70 15.63 13.48
CA SER A 361 -15.40 17.07 13.48
C SER A 361 -14.22 17.46 14.38
N LEU A 362 -13.68 16.52 15.17
CA LEU A 362 -12.51 16.77 16.02
C LEU A 362 -11.22 16.77 15.20
N ASN A 363 -10.26 17.62 15.54
CA ASN A 363 -8.92 17.53 14.96
C ASN A 363 -8.16 16.29 15.49
N PRO A 364 -7.03 15.88 14.87
CA PRO A 364 -6.33 14.64 15.23
C PRO A 364 -5.92 14.53 16.71
N GLU A 365 -5.44 15.62 17.32
CA GLU A 365 -5.02 15.63 18.73
C GLU A 365 -6.23 15.54 19.68
N GLN A 366 -7.31 16.25 19.35
CA GLN A 366 -8.59 16.16 20.07
C GLN A 366 -9.19 14.76 19.96
N LEU A 367 -9.13 14.15 18.77
CA LEU A 367 -9.58 12.79 18.54
C LEU A 367 -8.76 11.80 19.37
N LEU A 368 -7.44 11.93 19.39
CA LEU A 368 -6.57 11.09 20.22
C LEU A 368 -6.93 11.19 21.71
N LYS A 369 -7.18 12.42 22.19
CA LYS A 369 -7.61 12.63 23.57
C LYS A 369 -8.96 11.96 23.86
N TYR A 370 -9.93 12.13 22.97
CA TYR A 370 -11.25 11.51 23.09
C TYR A 370 -11.19 9.98 23.11
N LEU A 371 -10.37 9.38 22.23
CA LEU A 371 -10.18 7.92 22.21
C LEU A 371 -9.54 7.43 23.51
N LYS A 372 -8.57 8.16 24.07
CA LYS A 372 -8.01 7.85 25.39
C LYS A 372 -9.04 7.99 26.52
N GLU A 373 -9.92 8.99 26.49
CA GLU A 373 -11.01 9.12 27.47
C GLU A 373 -11.93 7.87 27.44
N ILE A 374 -12.25 7.35 26.24
CA ILE A 374 -13.00 6.08 26.12
C ILE A 374 -12.23 4.93 26.76
N GLU A 375 -10.94 4.77 26.47
CA GLU A 375 -10.13 3.68 27.01
C GLU A 375 -10.01 3.71 28.54
N TYR A 376 -9.67 4.86 29.11
CA TYR A 376 -9.30 4.97 30.53
C TYR A 376 -10.51 5.27 31.42
N ASP A 377 -11.40 6.17 31.01
CA ASP A 377 -12.46 6.68 31.89
C ASP A 377 -13.74 5.81 31.78
N HIS A 378 -14.08 5.40 30.57
CA HIS A 378 -15.29 4.59 30.32
C HIS A 378 -15.02 3.09 30.41
N MET A 379 -13.93 2.63 29.80
CA MET A 379 -13.60 1.20 29.68
C MET A 379 -12.60 0.71 30.75
N GLN A 380 -12.21 1.61 31.67
CA GLN A 380 -11.35 1.34 32.84
C GLN A 380 -10.07 0.59 32.50
N ARG A 381 -9.42 0.91 31.37
CA ARG A 381 -8.13 0.33 30.98
C ARG A 381 -7.06 0.64 32.02
N ILE A 382 -6.40 -0.40 32.54
CA ILE A 382 -5.26 -0.25 33.45
C ILE A 382 -3.96 -0.52 32.70
N LYS A 383 -3.18 0.53 32.42
CA LYS A 383 -1.85 0.39 31.76
C LYS A 383 -0.78 0.02 32.80
N LEU A 384 -0.64 -1.27 33.10
CA LEU A 384 0.41 -1.79 33.99
C LEU A 384 1.75 -1.99 33.25
N ILE A 385 1.70 -2.43 32.00
CA ILE A 385 2.88 -2.77 31.17
C ILE A 385 2.62 -2.28 29.74
N GLU A 386 3.66 -1.78 29.06
CA GLU A 386 3.57 -1.40 27.65
C GLU A 386 3.27 -2.64 26.77
N ASN A 387 2.28 -2.53 25.88
CA ASN A 387 1.73 -3.63 25.07
C ASN A 387 1.15 -4.81 25.88
N GLY A 388 0.76 -4.57 27.14
CA GLY A 388 0.11 -5.56 28.01
C GLY A 388 -1.35 -5.88 27.66
N PRO A 389 -2.00 -6.77 28.44
CA PRO A 389 -3.41 -7.10 28.27
C PRO A 389 -4.31 -5.88 28.49
N ARG A 390 -5.34 -5.71 27.67
CA ARG A 390 -6.23 -4.55 27.66
C ARG A 390 -7.67 -4.91 27.28
N SER A 391 -8.61 -4.21 27.91
CA SER A 391 -10.04 -4.30 27.59
C SER A 391 -10.33 -3.75 26.19
N ILE A 392 -9.68 -2.64 25.80
CA ILE A 392 -9.72 -2.05 24.46
C ILE A 392 -8.46 -1.19 24.23
N ASP A 393 -8.03 -1.10 22.98
CA ASP A 393 -6.98 -0.22 22.45
C ASP A 393 -7.56 0.46 21.20
N LEU A 394 -7.40 1.76 21.03
CA LEU A 394 -7.93 2.55 19.92
C LEU A 394 -6.82 3.45 19.34
N ASP A 395 -6.26 3.04 18.21
CA ASP A 395 -5.14 3.73 17.55
C ASP A 395 -5.60 4.42 16.26
N ILE A 396 -5.26 5.70 16.10
CA ILE A 396 -5.49 6.43 14.84
C ILE A 396 -4.47 5.94 13.80
N LEU A 397 -4.95 5.26 12.76
CA LEU A 397 -4.11 4.81 11.65
C LEU A 397 -3.92 5.90 10.61
N LEU A 398 -5.03 6.45 10.14
CA LEU A 398 -5.11 7.42 9.05
C LEU A 398 -6.13 8.50 9.39
N TYR A 399 -5.90 9.71 8.89
CA TYR A 399 -6.80 10.85 9.05
C TYR A 399 -6.78 11.67 7.77
N ASN A 400 -7.84 11.59 6.96
CA ASN A 400 -7.86 12.09 5.58
C ASN A 400 -6.56 11.68 4.84
N GLU A 401 -5.93 12.63 4.13
CA GLU A 401 -4.61 12.48 3.51
C GLU A 401 -3.52 13.20 4.34
N LEU A 402 -3.74 13.37 5.65
CA LEU A 402 -2.85 14.12 6.54
C LEU A 402 -1.57 13.32 6.84
N VAL A 403 -0.43 14.00 6.77
CA VAL A 403 0.85 13.49 7.28
C VAL A 403 1.28 14.37 8.45
N MET A 404 1.30 13.79 9.64
CA MET A 404 1.60 14.45 10.90
C MET A 404 2.65 13.65 11.67
N ASN A 405 3.59 14.35 12.29
CA ASN A 405 4.57 13.76 13.18
C ASN A 405 4.87 14.73 14.33
N THR A 406 4.05 14.69 15.36
CA THR A 406 4.27 15.40 16.63
C THR A 406 4.82 14.43 17.67
N PRO A 407 5.40 14.92 18.78
CA PRO A 407 5.84 14.05 19.89
C PRO A 407 4.73 13.16 20.47
N GLU A 408 3.47 13.57 20.32
CA GLU A 408 2.30 12.88 20.88
C GLU A 408 1.54 12.02 19.87
N LEU A 409 1.65 12.31 18.56
CA LEU A 409 0.86 11.68 17.51
C LEU A 409 1.58 11.63 16.15
N THR A 410 1.64 10.44 15.55
CA THR A 410 2.14 10.23 14.19
C THR A 410 1.04 9.65 13.30
N ILE A 411 0.78 10.30 12.16
CA ILE A 411 -0.19 9.89 11.14
C ILE A 411 0.49 9.96 9.77
N PRO A 412 0.43 8.91 8.92
CA PRO A 412 -0.05 7.56 9.21
C PRO A 412 0.69 6.89 10.39
N HIS A 413 0.04 5.96 11.07
CA HIS A 413 0.62 5.29 12.23
C HIS A 413 1.92 4.55 11.86
N ILE A 414 3.01 4.85 12.58
CA ILE A 414 4.39 4.46 12.25
C ILE A 414 4.60 2.95 12.01
N ARG A 415 3.81 2.08 12.67
CA ARG A 415 3.95 0.62 12.60
C ARG A 415 2.83 -0.09 11.84
N MET A 416 1.97 0.64 11.13
CA MET A 416 0.82 0.00 10.48
C MET A 416 1.26 -0.99 9.40
N ILE A 417 2.27 -0.64 8.59
CA ILE A 417 2.79 -1.47 7.49
C ILE A 417 3.55 -2.72 7.95
N GLU A 418 3.83 -2.85 9.26
CA GLU A 418 4.52 -4.01 9.84
C GLU A 418 3.54 -5.07 10.38
N ARG A 419 2.24 -4.79 10.43
CA ARG A 419 1.25 -5.55 11.21
C ARG A 419 0.13 -6.08 10.33
N THR A 420 0.04 -7.40 10.14
CA THR A 420 -1.04 -7.98 9.32
C THR A 420 -2.41 -7.73 9.95
N PHE A 421 -2.53 -7.82 11.27
CA PHE A 421 -3.78 -7.56 12.01
C PHE A 421 -4.26 -6.09 11.96
N VAL A 422 -3.45 -5.19 11.39
CA VAL A 422 -3.83 -3.81 11.06
C VAL A 422 -4.11 -3.67 9.57
N MET A 423 -3.19 -4.15 8.73
CA MET A 423 -3.27 -3.99 7.27
C MET A 423 -4.42 -4.79 6.64
N GLN A 424 -4.65 -6.02 7.07
CA GLN A 424 -5.73 -6.87 6.56
C GLN A 424 -7.11 -6.20 6.76
N PRO A 425 -7.54 -5.82 7.98
CA PRO A 425 -8.81 -5.14 8.17
C PRO A 425 -8.86 -3.74 7.53
N LEU A 426 -7.73 -3.03 7.44
CA LEU A 426 -7.69 -1.72 6.78
C LEU A 426 -7.96 -1.84 5.27
N CYS A 427 -7.37 -2.82 4.60
CA CYS A 427 -7.57 -3.08 3.18
C CYS A 427 -9.00 -3.54 2.85
N GLU A 428 -9.79 -4.02 3.82
CA GLU A 428 -11.23 -4.24 3.58
C GLU A 428 -12.04 -2.93 3.45
N LEU A 429 -11.49 -1.81 3.95
CA LEU A 429 -12.17 -0.50 4.02
C LEU A 429 -11.58 0.55 3.08
N ILE A 430 -10.34 0.35 2.62
CA ILE A 430 -9.64 1.26 1.73
C ILE A 430 -9.56 0.62 0.34
N SER A 431 -9.67 1.42 -0.72
CA SER A 431 -9.58 0.90 -2.09
C SER A 431 -8.14 0.66 -2.56
N GLU A 432 -7.95 -0.22 -3.54
CA GLU A 432 -6.63 -0.63 -4.03
C GLU A 432 -5.82 0.52 -4.67
N ASP A 433 -6.47 1.56 -5.17
CA ASP A 433 -5.84 2.75 -5.75
C ASP A 433 -5.29 3.74 -4.71
N LYS A 434 -5.60 3.56 -3.43
CA LYS A 434 -5.10 4.44 -2.36
C LYS A 434 -3.66 4.10 -2.02
N VAL A 435 -2.84 5.15 -1.97
CA VAL A 435 -1.39 5.07 -1.79
C VAL A 435 -1.00 5.57 -0.41
N HIS A 436 -0.08 4.88 0.26
CA HIS A 436 0.45 5.31 1.54
C HIS A 436 1.27 6.60 1.36
N PRO A 437 0.96 7.72 2.05
CA PRO A 437 1.52 9.03 1.74
C PRO A 437 3.01 9.16 2.07
N VAL A 438 3.54 8.30 2.94
CA VAL A 438 4.98 8.23 3.24
C VAL A 438 5.75 7.38 2.23
N THR A 439 5.35 6.12 1.99
CA THR A 439 6.11 5.20 1.13
C THR A 439 5.81 5.35 -0.36
N ALA A 440 4.71 6.04 -0.72
CA ALA A 440 4.20 6.14 -2.09
C ALA A 440 3.85 4.79 -2.76
N GLU A 441 3.57 3.76 -1.95
CA GLU A 441 3.11 2.44 -2.43
C GLU A 441 1.63 2.20 -2.04
N PRO A 442 0.85 1.47 -2.86
CA PRO A 442 -0.53 1.10 -2.52
C PRO A 442 -0.61 0.33 -1.19
N TYR A 443 -1.64 0.61 -0.36
CA TYR A 443 -1.83 -0.12 0.90
C TYR A 443 -1.98 -1.64 0.69
N HIS A 444 -2.59 -2.05 -0.42
CA HIS A 444 -2.77 -3.46 -0.76
C HIS A 444 -1.46 -4.17 -1.12
N GLU A 445 -0.49 -3.45 -1.70
CA GLU A 445 0.84 -4.01 -1.97
C GLU A 445 1.62 -4.22 -0.69
N HIS A 446 1.52 -3.31 0.30
CA HIS A 446 2.09 -3.55 1.63
C HIS A 446 1.52 -4.81 2.29
N LEU A 447 0.20 -5.00 2.22
CA LEU A 447 -0.44 -6.21 2.74
C LEU A 447 0.06 -7.47 2.02
N LYS A 448 0.19 -7.42 0.69
CA LYS A 448 0.71 -8.53 -0.09
C LYS A 448 2.17 -8.84 0.26
N GLN A 449 3.01 -7.83 0.42
CA GLN A 449 4.41 -7.99 0.86
C GLN A 449 4.52 -8.65 2.24
N LEU A 450 3.57 -8.39 3.15
CA LEU A 450 3.49 -9.08 4.45
C LEU A 450 3.14 -10.57 4.32
N TYR A 451 2.29 -10.93 3.35
CA TYR A 451 1.94 -12.34 3.08
C TYR A 451 3.04 -13.09 2.29
N ASP A 452 3.62 -12.45 1.28
CA ASP A 452 4.70 -13.00 0.44
C ASP A 452 6.05 -13.04 1.18
N GLY A 453 6.14 -12.35 2.32
CA GLY A 453 7.35 -12.17 3.09
C GLY A 453 7.91 -13.45 3.72
N GLU A 454 8.75 -14.16 2.98
CA GLU A 454 9.91 -14.89 3.53
C GLU A 454 10.97 -13.94 4.15
N LYS A 455 10.70 -12.62 4.24
CA LYS A 455 11.70 -11.57 4.56
C LYS A 455 11.48 -10.76 5.84
N SER A 456 10.52 -11.10 6.68
CA SER A 456 10.49 -10.67 8.08
C SER A 456 10.38 -11.87 9.02
N GLN A 457 11.30 -12.84 8.89
CA GLN A 457 11.60 -13.79 9.97
C GLN A 457 12.27 -13.11 11.17
N ASP A 458 11.86 -11.90 11.54
CA ASP A 458 12.10 -11.38 12.87
C ASP A 458 10.95 -11.89 13.73
N VAL A 459 11.14 -13.08 14.31
CA VAL A 459 10.17 -13.78 15.20
C VAL A 459 9.80 -12.91 16.42
N SER A 460 10.55 -11.83 16.68
CA SER A 460 10.26 -10.78 17.66
C SER A 460 9.18 -9.78 17.25
N VAL A 461 8.73 -9.78 15.98
CA VAL A 461 7.72 -8.84 15.47
C VAL A 461 6.37 -9.53 15.34
N GLN A 462 6.19 -10.64 14.62
CA GLN A 462 4.91 -11.36 14.60
C GLN A 462 5.15 -12.85 14.32
N LYS A 463 4.59 -13.73 15.18
CA LYS A 463 4.85 -15.18 15.11
C LYS A 463 4.07 -15.88 13.99
N ASP A 464 2.88 -15.38 13.68
CA ASP A 464 2.01 -15.91 12.63
C ASP A 464 1.31 -14.76 11.90
N ASN A 465 1.42 -14.75 10.57
CA ASN A 465 0.80 -13.76 9.70
C ASN A 465 -0.66 -14.13 9.36
N LEU A 466 -1.06 -15.39 9.62
CA LEU A 466 -2.40 -15.89 9.34
C LEU A 466 -3.38 -15.41 10.41
N LEU A 467 -4.41 -14.71 9.96
CA LEU A 467 -5.48 -14.19 10.81
C LEU A 467 -6.73 -15.04 10.63
N LYS A 468 -7.45 -15.29 11.72
CA LYS A 468 -8.74 -15.99 11.65
C LYS A 468 -9.87 -14.97 11.67
N CYS A 469 -10.66 -14.94 10.62
CA CYS A 469 -11.89 -14.15 10.55
C CYS A 469 -12.91 -14.73 11.53
N CYS A 470 -13.43 -13.89 12.44
CA CYS A 470 -14.34 -14.28 13.50
C CYS A 470 -15.72 -13.66 13.27
N VAL A 471 -16.75 -14.50 13.29
CA VAL A 471 -18.17 -14.12 13.21
C VAL A 471 -18.81 -14.42 14.58
N PRO A 472 -19.00 -13.40 15.45
CA PRO A 472 -19.53 -13.61 16.80
C PRO A 472 -20.97 -14.10 16.82
N LEU A 473 -21.28 -15.05 17.70
CA LEU A 473 -22.63 -15.52 17.97
C LEU A 473 -23.24 -14.74 19.14
N ILE A 474 -24.56 -14.52 19.13
CA ILE A 474 -25.24 -13.72 20.16
C ILE A 474 -25.39 -14.50 21.48
N ASN A 475 -25.61 -15.81 21.41
CA ASN A 475 -25.92 -16.60 22.59
C ASN A 475 -24.71 -17.36 23.14
N ASN A 476 -24.45 -17.20 24.44
CA ASN A 476 -23.42 -17.92 25.18
C ASN A 476 -24.03 -19.09 25.96
N TYR A 477 -24.56 -20.11 25.27
CA TYR A 477 -25.00 -21.36 25.92
C TYR A 477 -23.80 -22.30 26.12
N SER A 478 -22.87 -21.95 27.02
CA SER A 478 -21.87 -22.92 27.50
C SER A 478 -22.22 -23.36 28.91
N SER A 479 -22.55 -24.64 29.06
CA SER A 479 -22.95 -25.28 30.33
C SER A 479 -21.80 -25.78 31.20
N THR A 480 -20.56 -25.34 30.94
CA THR A 480 -19.43 -25.71 31.80
C THR A 480 -18.66 -24.46 32.21
N THR A 481 -18.62 -24.24 33.52
CA THR A 481 -17.97 -23.16 34.30
C THR A 481 -18.62 -21.77 34.32
N THR A 482 -18.96 -21.35 35.55
CA THR A 482 -19.48 -20.07 36.03
C THR A 482 -18.55 -18.86 35.84
N THR A 483 -17.87 -18.78 34.70
CA THR A 483 -17.04 -17.64 34.28
C THR A 483 -17.10 -17.55 32.75
N ALA A 484 -18.26 -17.20 32.19
CA ALA A 484 -18.42 -16.99 30.75
C ALA A 484 -17.79 -15.64 30.35
N THR A 485 -16.46 -15.61 30.27
CA THR A 485 -15.68 -14.42 29.87
C THR A 485 -15.47 -14.30 28.35
N THR A 486 -15.88 -15.28 27.55
CA THR A 486 -15.59 -15.31 26.09
C THR A 486 -16.84 -15.59 25.27
N THR A 487 -17.11 -14.75 24.26
CA THR A 487 -18.22 -14.91 23.30
C THR A 487 -17.90 -16.00 22.29
N MET A 488 -18.81 -16.95 22.08
CA MET A 488 -18.64 -17.97 21.03
C MET A 488 -18.66 -17.33 19.64
N SER A 489 -17.79 -17.79 18.74
CA SER A 489 -17.67 -17.26 17.38
C SER A 489 -17.45 -18.39 16.37
N LEU A 490 -17.98 -18.22 15.15
CA LEU A 490 -17.55 -19.03 14.02
C LEU A 490 -16.24 -18.45 13.48
N THR A 491 -15.22 -19.30 13.34
CA THR A 491 -13.91 -18.91 12.82
C THR A 491 -13.72 -19.43 11.41
N PHE A 492 -13.13 -18.59 10.55
CA PHE A 492 -12.83 -18.89 9.16
C PHE A 492 -11.44 -18.38 8.79
N ASP A 493 -10.80 -19.03 7.83
CA ASP A 493 -9.55 -18.55 7.25
C ASP A 493 -9.88 -17.72 5.98
N PRO A 494 -9.56 -16.41 5.95
CA PRO A 494 -9.85 -15.53 4.83
C PRO A 494 -8.96 -15.79 3.60
N SER A 495 -7.91 -16.61 3.72
CA SER A 495 -6.98 -16.89 2.63
C SER A 495 -7.62 -17.69 1.49
N SER A 496 -6.98 -17.66 0.32
CA SER A 496 -7.44 -18.41 -0.86
C SER A 496 -7.36 -19.93 -0.65
N LYS A 497 -6.42 -20.41 0.17
CA LYS A 497 -6.31 -21.81 0.61
C LYS A 497 -6.57 -21.88 2.12
N SER A 498 -7.85 -21.95 2.47
CA SER A 498 -8.30 -22.05 3.86
C SER A 498 -7.61 -23.18 4.62
N THR A 499 -7.11 -22.89 5.81
CA THR A 499 -6.54 -23.84 6.78
C THR A 499 -7.55 -24.27 7.86
N GLU A 500 -8.79 -23.81 7.76
CA GLU A 500 -9.88 -24.18 8.67
C GLU A 500 -10.77 -25.26 8.05
N ARG A 501 -11.45 -26.07 8.89
CA ARG A 501 -12.40 -27.07 8.38
C ARG A 501 -13.61 -26.42 7.74
N THR A 502 -14.13 -27.00 6.66
CA THR A 502 -15.39 -26.55 6.07
C THR A 502 -16.53 -26.87 7.03
N LYS A 503 -17.35 -25.87 7.34
CA LYS A 503 -18.50 -26.05 8.24
C LYS A 503 -19.69 -26.67 7.51
N ILE A 504 -20.37 -27.60 8.18
CA ILE A 504 -21.57 -28.25 7.63
C ILE A 504 -22.82 -27.64 8.26
N MET A 505 -23.68 -27.09 7.40
CA MET A 505 -25.00 -26.59 7.77
C MET A 505 -26.08 -27.59 7.33
N GLY A 506 -26.72 -28.24 8.31
CA GLY A 506 -27.78 -29.23 8.08
C GLY A 506 -29.15 -28.57 7.89
N ILE A 507 -29.84 -28.90 6.79
CA ILE A 507 -31.15 -28.34 6.46
C ILE A 507 -32.26 -29.08 7.20
N LEU A 508 -32.96 -28.40 8.11
CA LEU A 508 -34.13 -28.92 8.83
C LEU A 508 -35.40 -28.16 8.41
N ASN A 509 -36.09 -28.69 7.39
CA ASN A 509 -37.38 -28.13 6.98
C ASN A 509 -38.48 -28.54 7.97
N THR A 510 -39.35 -27.60 8.33
CA THR A 510 -40.48 -27.79 9.26
C THR A 510 -41.84 -27.66 8.56
N THR A 511 -41.87 -27.76 7.22
CA THR A 511 -43.10 -27.66 6.42
C THR A 511 -43.91 -28.97 6.44
N PRO A 512 -45.26 -28.91 6.39
CA PRO A 512 -46.14 -30.07 6.55
C PRO A 512 -45.97 -31.16 5.48
N ASP A 513 -45.53 -30.81 4.26
CA ASP A 513 -45.21 -31.78 3.20
C ASP A 513 -44.05 -32.73 3.55
N SER A 514 -43.30 -32.44 4.63
CA SER A 514 -42.19 -33.25 5.12
C SER A 514 -42.59 -34.20 6.26
N PHE A 515 -43.79 -34.04 6.85
CA PHE A 515 -44.22 -34.72 8.08
C PHE A 515 -45.62 -35.32 7.95
N SER A 516 -45.92 -35.94 6.81
CA SER A 516 -47.18 -36.64 6.61
C SER A 516 -47.17 -37.99 7.35
N ASP A 517 -47.30 -37.98 8.68
CA ASP A 517 -47.78 -39.11 9.50
C ASP A 517 -48.14 -38.67 10.95
N GLY A 518 -49.40 -38.26 11.15
CA GLY A 518 -50.22 -38.49 12.36
C GLY A 518 -49.85 -37.85 13.72
N GLY A 519 -50.58 -36.79 14.11
CA GLY A 519 -50.82 -36.36 15.52
C GLY A 519 -50.42 -34.91 15.84
N LYS A 520 -51.16 -34.23 16.73
CA LYS A 520 -50.98 -32.80 17.07
C LYS A 520 -49.65 -32.46 17.79
N ASN A 521 -48.94 -33.44 18.33
CA ASN A 521 -47.63 -33.29 19.00
C ASN A 521 -46.48 -34.00 18.27
N THR A 522 -46.76 -34.77 17.21
CA THR A 522 -45.79 -35.68 16.58
C THR A 522 -44.77 -34.94 15.72
N SER A 523 -45.10 -33.76 15.19
CA SER A 523 -44.22 -33.00 14.30
C SER A 523 -43.00 -32.39 15.01
N LEU A 524 -43.18 -31.88 16.24
CA LEU A 524 -42.10 -31.25 17.02
C LEU A 524 -41.11 -32.29 17.55
N GLU A 525 -41.60 -33.41 18.09
CA GLU A 525 -40.76 -34.50 18.59
C GLU A 525 -39.92 -35.12 17.47
N VAL A 526 -40.52 -35.33 16.29
CA VAL A 526 -39.79 -35.82 15.11
C VAL A 526 -38.76 -34.79 14.63
N ALA A 527 -39.10 -33.50 14.60
CA ALA A 527 -38.15 -32.45 14.22
C ALA A 527 -36.95 -32.38 15.20
N LEU A 528 -37.18 -32.54 16.50
CA LEU A 528 -36.12 -32.62 17.51
C LEU A 528 -35.24 -33.86 17.33
N ALA A 529 -35.84 -35.03 17.06
CA ALA A 529 -35.09 -36.25 16.80
C ALA A 529 -34.19 -36.11 15.55
N ASN A 530 -34.73 -35.51 14.48
CA ASN A 530 -33.98 -35.23 13.25
C ASN A 530 -32.84 -34.22 13.50
N ALA A 531 -33.10 -33.16 14.28
CA ALA A 531 -32.08 -32.20 14.68
C ALA A 531 -30.94 -32.89 15.42
N LEU A 532 -31.26 -33.74 16.40
CA LEU A 532 -30.26 -34.52 17.15
C LEU A 532 -29.47 -35.46 16.23
N GLU A 533 -30.13 -36.13 15.29
CA GLU A 533 -29.47 -36.99 14.32
C GLU A 533 -28.48 -36.22 13.44
N MET A 534 -28.87 -35.05 12.92
CA MET A 534 -27.99 -34.19 12.11
C MET A 534 -26.75 -33.76 12.90
N VAL A 535 -26.91 -33.34 14.16
CA VAL A 535 -25.79 -32.96 15.04
C VAL A 535 -24.87 -34.14 15.29
N ASN A 536 -25.42 -35.32 15.59
CA ASN A 536 -24.62 -36.53 15.79
C ASN A 536 -23.87 -36.96 14.52
N ASN A 537 -24.42 -36.67 13.35
CA ASN A 537 -23.80 -36.91 12.06
C ASN A 537 -22.77 -35.84 11.65
N GLY A 538 -22.61 -34.77 12.44
CA GLY A 538 -21.55 -33.77 12.28
C GLY A 538 -22.00 -32.42 11.73
N ALA A 539 -23.30 -32.09 11.76
CA ALA A 539 -23.73 -30.72 11.51
C ALA A 539 -23.26 -29.80 12.65
N GLU A 540 -22.50 -28.75 12.30
CA GLU A 540 -22.11 -27.68 13.23
C GLU A 540 -23.19 -26.60 13.32
N ILE A 541 -23.95 -26.41 12.23
CA ILE A 541 -25.04 -25.44 12.13
C ILE A 541 -26.31 -26.21 11.72
N LEU A 542 -27.42 -25.97 12.40
CA LEU A 542 -28.76 -26.41 11.96
C LEU A 542 -29.49 -25.23 11.35
N ASP A 543 -29.96 -25.37 10.12
CA ASP A 543 -30.73 -24.33 9.43
C ASP A 543 -32.20 -24.71 9.35
N ILE A 544 -33.01 -24.02 10.15
CA ILE A 544 -34.43 -24.34 10.37
C ILE A 544 -35.27 -23.46 9.43
N GLY A 545 -35.97 -24.10 8.50
CA GLY A 545 -36.84 -23.42 7.53
C GLY A 545 -38.32 -23.71 7.77
N GLY A 546 -39.12 -22.66 7.97
CA GLY A 546 -40.58 -22.73 8.11
C GLY A 546 -41.33 -22.54 6.79
N VAL A 547 -40.66 -22.03 5.76
CA VAL A 547 -41.23 -21.68 4.45
C VAL A 547 -40.50 -22.44 3.36
N SER A 548 -41.27 -23.02 2.43
CA SER A 548 -40.68 -23.56 1.20
C SER A 548 -40.25 -22.41 0.31
N THR A 549 -38.98 -22.39 -0.10
CA THR A 549 -38.43 -21.43 -1.08
C THR A 549 -38.34 -22.04 -2.48
N ARG A 550 -39.01 -23.18 -2.72
CA ARG A 550 -39.07 -23.84 -4.02
C ARG A 550 -39.91 -23.03 -5.01
N PRO A 551 -39.55 -23.00 -6.31
CA PRO A 551 -40.33 -22.31 -7.32
C PRO A 551 -41.81 -22.72 -7.31
N GLY A 552 -42.71 -21.74 -7.20
CA GLY A 552 -44.17 -21.94 -7.24
C GLY A 552 -44.82 -22.44 -5.94
N SER A 553 -44.12 -22.44 -4.80
CA SER A 553 -44.72 -22.76 -3.50
C SER A 553 -45.57 -21.61 -2.94
N LYS A 554 -46.62 -21.94 -2.18
CA LYS A 554 -47.51 -20.94 -1.58
C LYS A 554 -46.90 -20.37 -0.31
N ASP A 555 -47.08 -19.07 -0.11
CA ASP A 555 -46.67 -18.38 1.09
C ASP A 555 -47.58 -18.74 2.30
N PRO A 556 -47.06 -19.36 3.38
CA PRO A 556 -47.82 -19.67 4.59
C PRO A 556 -48.18 -18.44 5.45
N GLY A 557 -47.54 -17.28 5.21
CA GLY A 557 -47.70 -16.09 6.03
C GLY A 557 -46.98 -16.17 7.40
N PHE A 558 -46.98 -15.04 8.13
CA PHE A 558 -46.21 -14.88 9.37
C PHE A 558 -46.57 -15.91 10.46
N GLU A 559 -47.85 -16.02 10.82
CA GLU A 559 -48.27 -16.85 11.96
C GLU A 559 -47.90 -18.32 11.77
N GLU A 560 -48.08 -18.84 10.56
CA GLU A 560 -47.78 -20.24 10.27
C GLU A 560 -46.27 -20.50 10.27
N GLU A 561 -45.46 -19.61 9.69
CA GLU A 561 -44.00 -19.69 9.77
C GLU A 561 -43.50 -19.61 11.21
N TYR A 562 -44.03 -18.67 12.00
CA TYR A 562 -43.72 -18.52 13.42
C TYR A 562 -43.97 -19.82 14.19
N GLN A 563 -45.16 -20.42 14.04
CA GLN A 563 -45.54 -21.65 14.76
C GLN A 563 -44.70 -22.86 14.35
N ARG A 564 -44.14 -22.87 13.14
CA ARG A 564 -43.26 -23.94 12.66
C ARG A 564 -41.84 -23.82 13.22
N VAL A 565 -41.33 -22.60 13.34
CA VAL A 565 -39.91 -22.34 13.66
C VAL A 565 -39.68 -22.10 15.14
N VAL A 566 -40.37 -21.12 15.74
CA VAL A 566 -40.03 -20.60 17.07
C VAL A 566 -40.18 -21.66 18.19
N PRO A 567 -41.24 -22.49 18.20
CA PRO A 567 -41.34 -23.56 19.20
C PRO A 567 -40.20 -24.59 19.11
N LEU A 568 -39.73 -24.91 17.90
CA LEU A 568 -38.62 -25.85 17.70
C LEU A 568 -37.30 -25.28 18.23
N VAL A 569 -37.01 -24.00 17.96
CA VAL A 569 -35.82 -23.33 18.53
C VAL A 569 -35.82 -23.40 20.05
N ARG A 570 -36.94 -23.07 20.69
CA ARG A 570 -37.08 -23.16 22.16
C ARG A 570 -36.87 -24.58 22.66
N ALA A 571 -37.42 -25.57 21.96
CA ALA A 571 -37.31 -26.96 22.35
C ALA A 571 -35.87 -27.51 22.18
N ILE A 572 -35.13 -27.09 21.14
CA ILE A 572 -33.71 -27.41 20.97
C ILE A 572 -32.89 -26.82 22.13
N ARG A 573 -33.12 -25.55 22.49
CA ARG A 573 -32.44 -24.88 23.60
C ARG A 573 -32.83 -25.40 24.99
N ALA A 574 -34.01 -26.00 25.12
CA ALA A 574 -34.45 -26.66 26.35
C ALA A 574 -34.03 -28.14 26.44
N SER A 575 -33.34 -28.68 25.43
CA SER A 575 -32.93 -30.09 25.41
C SER A 575 -31.91 -30.42 26.48
N ASP A 576 -32.07 -31.57 27.13
CA ASP A 576 -31.08 -32.13 28.07
C ASP A 576 -29.80 -32.61 27.36
N ASN A 577 -29.85 -32.80 26.04
CA ASN A 577 -28.68 -33.19 25.26
C ASN A 577 -27.79 -31.98 24.97
N LEU A 578 -26.62 -31.92 25.63
CA LEU A 578 -25.68 -30.80 25.51
C LEU A 578 -25.27 -30.50 24.06
N LYS A 579 -25.04 -31.52 23.23
CA LYS A 579 -24.64 -31.31 21.81
C LYS A 579 -25.74 -30.65 21.01
N LEU A 580 -26.99 -31.06 21.21
CA LEU A 580 -28.14 -30.45 20.54
C LEU A 580 -28.43 -29.06 21.10
N ARG A 581 -28.30 -28.89 22.41
CA ARG A 581 -28.57 -27.60 23.07
C ARG A 581 -27.57 -26.52 22.68
N ASP A 582 -26.30 -26.90 22.49
CA ASP A 582 -25.20 -25.97 22.23
C ASP A 582 -24.86 -25.85 20.73
N VAL A 583 -25.65 -26.48 19.84
CA VAL A 583 -25.48 -26.37 18.37
C VAL A 583 -25.79 -24.95 17.89
N VAL A 584 -25.12 -24.49 16.82
CA VAL A 584 -25.47 -23.21 16.20
C VAL A 584 -26.80 -23.34 15.44
N ILE A 585 -27.75 -22.45 15.72
CA ILE A 585 -29.07 -22.45 15.08
C ILE A 585 -29.17 -21.28 14.11
N SER A 586 -29.30 -21.60 12.83
CA SER A 586 -29.66 -20.69 11.75
C SER A 586 -31.16 -20.79 11.43
N ILE A 587 -31.76 -19.68 11.04
CA ILE A 587 -33.17 -19.60 10.65
C ILE A 587 -33.27 -19.14 9.20
N ASP A 588 -33.80 -20.00 8.34
CA ASP A 588 -34.08 -19.71 6.93
C ASP A 588 -35.39 -18.93 6.84
N THR A 589 -35.29 -17.60 6.94
CA THR A 589 -36.42 -16.67 6.87
C THR A 589 -36.02 -15.35 6.23
N TYR A 590 -36.93 -14.81 5.42
CA TYR A 590 -36.84 -13.47 4.84
C TYR A 590 -37.72 -12.45 5.58
N ARG A 591 -38.35 -12.84 6.70
CA ARG A 591 -39.25 -11.96 7.48
C ARG A 591 -38.57 -11.45 8.73
N SER A 592 -38.50 -10.13 8.87
CA SER A 592 -37.88 -9.47 10.01
C SER A 592 -38.55 -9.84 11.35
N GLU A 593 -39.89 -10.00 11.35
CA GLU A 593 -40.65 -10.36 12.56
C GLU A 593 -40.36 -11.80 13.03
N VAL A 594 -40.24 -12.75 12.10
CA VAL A 594 -39.86 -14.15 12.41
C VAL A 594 -38.40 -14.20 12.87
N ALA A 595 -37.50 -13.51 12.17
CA ALA A 595 -36.09 -13.39 12.54
C ALA A 595 -35.95 -12.88 13.99
N LYS A 596 -36.62 -11.77 14.31
CA LYS A 596 -36.61 -11.19 15.66
C LYS A 596 -37.13 -12.17 16.72
N ALA A 597 -38.24 -12.84 16.44
CA ALA A 597 -38.82 -13.81 17.37
C ALA A 597 -37.94 -15.06 17.58
N ALA A 598 -37.30 -15.54 16.51
CA ALA A 598 -36.43 -16.70 16.57
C ALA A 598 -35.12 -16.39 17.33
N LEU A 599 -34.52 -15.20 17.11
CA LEU A 599 -33.37 -14.73 17.89
C LEU A 599 -33.71 -14.65 19.39
N GLN A 600 -34.87 -14.08 19.73
CA GLN A 600 -35.37 -14.05 21.12
C GLN A 600 -35.62 -15.45 21.72
N ALA A 601 -35.91 -16.44 20.87
CA ALA A 601 -36.06 -17.83 21.28
C ALA A 601 -34.73 -18.57 21.44
N GLY A 602 -33.61 -17.96 21.05
CA GLY A 602 -32.27 -18.53 21.15
C GLY A 602 -31.65 -19.00 19.84
N ALA A 603 -32.17 -18.56 18.69
CA ALA A 603 -31.44 -18.71 17.42
C ALA A 603 -30.19 -17.82 17.40
N ASP A 604 -29.20 -18.20 16.58
CA ASP A 604 -27.91 -17.50 16.52
C ASP A 604 -27.71 -16.76 15.19
N ILE A 605 -28.15 -17.34 14.08
CA ILE A 605 -27.91 -16.83 12.71
C ILE A 605 -29.25 -16.62 12.00
N ILE A 606 -29.35 -15.57 11.20
CA ILE A 606 -30.44 -15.39 10.24
C ILE A 606 -29.93 -15.66 8.82
N ASN A 607 -30.59 -16.57 8.12
CA ASN A 607 -30.32 -16.91 6.73
C ASN A 607 -31.43 -16.36 5.86
N ASP A 608 -31.16 -15.25 5.17
CA ASP A 608 -32.14 -14.58 4.30
C ASP A 608 -31.82 -14.83 2.82
N ILE A 609 -32.64 -15.68 2.20
CA ILE A 609 -32.60 -16.01 0.77
C ILE A 609 -32.84 -14.80 -0.15
N SER A 610 -33.30 -13.68 0.38
CA SER A 610 -33.68 -12.47 -0.35
C SER A 610 -32.66 -11.34 -0.26
N MET A 611 -31.59 -11.51 0.54
CA MET A 611 -30.62 -10.45 0.82
C MET A 611 -31.27 -9.11 1.23
N GLY A 612 -32.30 -9.18 2.09
CA GLY A 612 -33.07 -8.05 2.58
C GLY A 612 -34.05 -7.43 1.57
N LEU A 613 -34.28 -8.05 0.41
CA LEU A 613 -35.17 -7.51 -0.63
C LEU A 613 -36.67 -7.72 -0.36
N TYR A 614 -37.03 -8.72 0.46
CA TYR A 614 -38.44 -9.02 0.71
C TYR A 614 -39.01 -8.30 1.93
N ASP A 615 -38.15 -7.81 2.83
CA ASP A 615 -38.54 -7.07 4.03
C ASP A 615 -37.50 -6.00 4.38
N ASP A 616 -37.85 -4.73 4.16
CA ASP A 616 -36.99 -3.57 4.37
C ASP A 616 -36.52 -3.42 5.84
N LYS A 617 -37.18 -4.07 6.80
CA LYS A 617 -36.81 -4.04 8.23
C LYS A 617 -35.77 -5.10 8.60
N MET A 618 -35.43 -6.03 7.70
CA MET A 618 -34.52 -7.14 8.00
C MET A 618 -33.17 -6.61 8.51
N PHE A 619 -32.52 -5.69 7.79
CA PHE A 619 -31.22 -5.14 8.19
C PHE A 619 -31.26 -4.41 9.53
N GLN A 620 -32.37 -3.73 9.85
CA GLN A 620 -32.53 -3.10 11.15
C GLN A 620 -32.54 -4.14 12.28
N VAL A 621 -33.28 -5.24 12.11
CA VAL A 621 -33.31 -6.34 13.10
C VAL A 621 -31.92 -6.95 13.29
N ILE A 622 -31.15 -7.12 12.22
CA ILE A 622 -29.77 -7.65 12.28
C ILE A 622 -28.83 -6.66 12.99
N ALA A 623 -28.94 -5.36 12.68
CA ALA A 623 -28.13 -4.33 13.31
C ALA A 623 -28.40 -4.22 14.83
N GLU A 624 -29.68 -4.27 15.22
CA GLU A 624 -30.10 -4.19 16.64
C GLU A 624 -29.72 -5.45 17.43
N SER A 625 -29.82 -6.63 16.80
CA SER A 625 -29.54 -7.90 17.48
C SER A 625 -28.06 -8.25 17.58
N GLY A 626 -27.23 -7.75 16.65
CA GLY A 626 -25.84 -8.18 16.53
C GLY A 626 -25.67 -9.59 15.94
N ALA A 627 -26.75 -10.19 15.41
CA ALA A 627 -26.73 -11.55 14.86
C ALA A 627 -25.88 -11.65 13.60
N PRO A 628 -25.16 -12.77 13.39
CA PRO A 628 -24.71 -13.12 12.05
C PRO A 628 -25.87 -13.22 11.06
N TYR A 629 -25.59 -12.83 9.83
CA TYR A 629 -26.55 -12.72 8.75
C TYR A 629 -25.98 -13.27 7.45
N ILE A 630 -26.63 -14.29 6.91
CA ILE A 630 -26.29 -14.86 5.61
C ILE A 630 -27.09 -14.10 4.54
N LEU A 631 -26.35 -13.39 3.69
CA LEU A 631 -26.88 -12.58 2.60
C LEU A 631 -26.83 -13.39 1.30
N ASN A 632 -27.97 -13.97 0.93
CA ASN A 632 -28.08 -14.84 -0.24
C ASN A 632 -28.55 -14.08 -1.49
N HIS A 633 -27.79 -14.20 -2.57
CA HIS A 633 -28.10 -13.52 -3.82
C HIS A 633 -29.26 -14.18 -4.58
N THR A 634 -30.31 -13.40 -4.80
CA THR A 634 -31.47 -13.75 -5.64
C THR A 634 -31.92 -12.57 -6.51
N ARG A 635 -32.83 -12.83 -7.45
CA ARG A 635 -33.57 -11.80 -8.18
C ARG A 635 -35.05 -12.18 -8.27
N GLY A 636 -35.93 -11.21 -8.07
CA GLY A 636 -37.38 -11.44 -7.99
C GLY A 636 -37.76 -12.31 -6.80
N THR A 637 -38.87 -13.03 -6.91
CA THR A 637 -39.50 -13.88 -5.89
C THR A 637 -39.38 -15.37 -6.27
N PRO A 638 -39.67 -16.33 -5.38
CA PRO A 638 -39.71 -17.74 -5.75
C PRO A 638 -40.58 -18.06 -6.98
N GLU A 639 -41.65 -17.29 -7.23
CA GLU A 639 -42.51 -17.43 -8.40
C GLU A 639 -41.89 -16.88 -9.69
N THR A 640 -41.04 -15.85 -9.60
CA THR A 640 -40.54 -15.08 -10.75
C THR A 640 -39.05 -15.29 -11.04
N MET A 641 -38.27 -15.76 -10.07
CA MET A 641 -36.81 -15.86 -10.16
C MET A 641 -36.33 -16.70 -11.36
N SER A 642 -37.11 -17.71 -11.77
CA SER A 642 -36.73 -18.60 -12.87
C SER A 642 -36.59 -17.87 -14.22
N SER A 643 -37.30 -16.76 -14.43
CA SER A 643 -37.23 -15.94 -15.65
C SER A 643 -36.20 -14.80 -15.56
N LEU A 644 -35.63 -14.53 -14.38
CA LEU A 644 -34.72 -13.40 -14.13
C LEU A 644 -33.24 -13.79 -14.14
N ASN A 645 -32.90 -14.81 -14.94
CA ASN A 645 -31.56 -15.38 -15.03
C ASN A 645 -30.65 -14.71 -16.07
N HIS A 646 -30.99 -13.51 -16.55
CA HIS A 646 -30.19 -12.78 -17.52
C HIS A 646 -29.30 -11.73 -16.83
N TYR A 647 -27.98 -11.94 -16.84
CA TYR A 647 -27.00 -11.05 -16.21
C TYR A 647 -26.29 -10.22 -17.29
N VAL A 648 -26.06 -8.94 -16.99
CA VAL A 648 -25.50 -7.95 -17.92
C VAL A 648 -24.26 -7.30 -17.34
N GLU A 649 -23.42 -6.79 -18.23
CA GLU A 649 -22.22 -6.05 -17.86
C GLU A 649 -22.54 -4.77 -17.10
N ASN A 650 -21.53 -4.24 -16.43
CA ASN A 650 -21.61 -2.92 -15.87
C ASN A 650 -21.56 -1.87 -16.99
N GLU A 651 -22.60 -1.05 -17.10
CA GLU A 651 -22.58 0.13 -17.97
C GLU A 651 -22.30 1.43 -17.19
N ASN A 652 -22.28 1.36 -15.85
CA ASN A 652 -22.05 2.51 -15.00
C ASN A 652 -20.54 2.77 -14.85
N HIS A 653 -20.07 3.85 -15.45
CA HIS A 653 -18.66 4.25 -15.47
C HIS A 653 -18.17 4.76 -14.11
N ASP A 654 -19.07 5.13 -13.20
CA ASP A 654 -18.72 5.55 -11.83
C ASP A 654 -18.40 4.35 -10.94
N LEU A 655 -18.76 3.14 -11.35
CA LEU A 655 -18.52 1.90 -10.62
C LEU A 655 -17.25 1.22 -11.18
N VAL A 656 -16.20 1.21 -10.36
CA VAL A 656 -14.95 0.51 -10.64
C VAL A 656 -14.97 -0.84 -9.93
N GLU A 657 -14.90 -1.91 -10.72
CA GLU A 657 -14.90 -3.29 -10.23
C GLU A 657 -13.48 -3.85 -10.28
N GLN A 658 -13.02 -4.43 -9.17
CA GLN A 658 -11.70 -5.04 -9.05
C GLN A 658 -11.87 -6.48 -8.55
N TYR A 659 -11.13 -7.42 -9.13
CA TYR A 659 -11.19 -8.83 -8.78
C TYR A 659 -9.96 -9.57 -9.32
N GLN A 660 -9.70 -10.75 -8.77
CA GLN A 660 -8.64 -11.65 -9.20
C GLN A 660 -9.24 -12.96 -9.75
N HIS A 661 -8.39 -13.89 -10.21
CA HIS A 661 -8.77 -15.23 -10.67
C HIS A 661 -9.69 -15.27 -11.90
N ASP A 662 -9.54 -14.34 -12.85
CA ASP A 662 -10.36 -14.27 -14.07
C ASP A 662 -9.72 -14.92 -15.32
N THR A 663 -8.46 -15.36 -15.23
CA THR A 663 -7.62 -15.76 -16.38
C THR A 663 -8.17 -16.92 -17.20
N ASP A 664 -8.96 -17.81 -16.60
CA ASP A 664 -9.53 -19.00 -17.26
C ASP A 664 -11.03 -18.87 -17.59
N LEU A 665 -11.62 -17.70 -17.36
CA LEU A 665 -13.05 -17.48 -17.57
C LEU A 665 -13.32 -16.89 -18.96
N ASN A 666 -14.30 -17.46 -19.67
CA ASN A 666 -14.82 -16.81 -20.85
C ASN A 666 -15.61 -15.54 -20.47
N HIS A 667 -15.78 -14.65 -21.44
CA HIS A 667 -16.47 -13.37 -21.24
C HIS A 667 -17.85 -13.54 -20.59
N SER A 668 -18.72 -14.41 -21.10
CA SER A 668 -20.08 -14.59 -20.54
C SER A 668 -20.09 -15.06 -19.09
N ASP A 669 -19.15 -15.93 -18.71
CA ASP A 669 -19.01 -16.44 -17.35
C ASP A 669 -18.50 -15.33 -16.41
N LYS A 670 -17.56 -14.50 -16.91
CA LYS A 670 -17.07 -13.32 -16.20
C LYS A 670 -18.18 -12.29 -15.95
N VAL A 671 -19.03 -12.00 -16.95
CA VAL A 671 -20.18 -11.10 -16.80
C VAL A 671 -21.15 -11.60 -15.72
N LEU A 672 -21.45 -12.90 -15.71
CA LEU A 672 -22.32 -13.50 -14.70
C LEU A 672 -21.77 -13.29 -13.28
N LEU A 673 -20.49 -13.64 -13.07
CA LEU A 673 -19.87 -13.62 -11.74
C LEU A 673 -19.71 -12.20 -11.20
N THR A 674 -19.26 -11.28 -12.05
CA THR A 674 -19.10 -9.86 -11.68
C THR A 674 -20.44 -9.19 -11.40
N ALA A 675 -21.49 -9.49 -12.18
CA ALA A 675 -22.84 -8.98 -11.89
C ALA A 675 -23.39 -9.46 -10.55
N ILE A 676 -23.22 -10.76 -10.22
CA ILE A 676 -23.64 -11.32 -8.91
C ILE A 676 -22.85 -10.66 -7.77
N ALA A 677 -21.52 -10.54 -7.91
CA ALA A 677 -20.67 -9.93 -6.89
C ALA A 677 -20.96 -8.43 -6.70
N ARG A 678 -21.27 -7.72 -7.79
CA ARG A 678 -21.73 -6.32 -7.74
C ARG A 678 -23.04 -6.18 -6.98
N GLU A 679 -24.05 -7.00 -7.29
CA GLU A 679 -25.35 -6.96 -6.61
C GLU A 679 -25.23 -7.29 -5.12
N LEU A 680 -24.41 -8.29 -4.76
CA LEU A 680 -24.06 -8.59 -3.37
C LEU A 680 -23.39 -7.40 -2.69
N SER A 681 -22.39 -6.78 -3.33
CA SER A 681 -21.65 -5.64 -2.77
C SER A 681 -22.56 -4.44 -2.50
N ILE A 682 -23.50 -4.15 -3.40
CA ILE A 682 -24.51 -3.09 -3.21
C ILE A 682 -25.41 -3.41 -2.02
N GLN A 683 -25.81 -4.67 -1.82
CA GLN A 683 -26.65 -5.05 -0.68
C GLN A 683 -25.88 -5.04 0.64
N VAL A 684 -24.60 -5.43 0.63
CA VAL A 684 -23.68 -5.26 1.78
C VAL A 684 -23.59 -3.79 2.18
N GLN A 685 -23.44 -2.87 1.23
CA GLN A 685 -23.45 -1.43 1.50
C GLN A 685 -24.74 -0.96 2.18
N LYS A 686 -25.90 -1.43 1.71
CA LYS A 686 -27.19 -1.09 2.34
C LYS A 686 -27.32 -1.65 3.75
N ALA A 687 -26.87 -2.88 3.99
CA ALA A 687 -26.87 -3.47 5.32
C ALA A 687 -25.99 -2.65 6.29
N ILE A 688 -24.76 -2.30 5.86
CA ILE A 688 -23.83 -1.49 6.65
C ILE A 688 -24.41 -0.09 6.94
N ALA A 689 -25.06 0.54 5.95
CA ALA A 689 -25.71 1.84 6.13
C ALA A 689 -26.86 1.80 7.17
N GLN A 690 -27.51 0.64 7.35
CA GLN A 690 -28.52 0.40 8.40
C GLN A 690 -27.91 0.02 9.76
N GLY A 691 -26.58 0.00 9.87
CA GLY A 691 -25.86 -0.24 11.12
C GLY A 691 -25.32 -1.65 11.29
N VAL A 692 -25.59 -2.58 10.36
CA VAL A 692 -25.03 -3.94 10.38
C VAL A 692 -23.50 -3.86 10.30
N LYS A 693 -22.82 -4.59 11.18
CA LYS A 693 -21.36 -4.65 11.20
C LYS A 693 -20.87 -5.68 10.19
N ARG A 694 -19.75 -5.40 9.54
CA ARG A 694 -19.20 -6.30 8.51
C ARG A 694 -18.93 -7.70 9.03
N TRP A 695 -18.44 -7.82 10.27
CA TRP A 695 -18.20 -9.11 10.93
C TRP A 695 -19.45 -9.95 11.20
N GLN A 696 -20.66 -9.41 10.99
CA GLN A 696 -21.91 -10.17 11.04
C GLN A 696 -22.20 -10.87 9.71
N LEU A 697 -21.58 -10.46 8.60
CA LEU A 697 -22.00 -10.85 7.26
C LEU A 697 -21.34 -12.15 6.81
N ILE A 698 -22.15 -13.04 6.26
CA ILE A 698 -21.75 -14.22 5.48
C ILE A 698 -22.40 -14.09 4.11
N ILE A 699 -21.68 -14.39 3.04
CA ILE A 699 -22.19 -14.21 1.67
C ILE A 699 -22.59 -15.56 1.08
N ASP A 700 -23.76 -15.65 0.44
CA ASP A 700 -24.14 -16.80 -0.39
C ASP A 700 -24.45 -16.32 -1.81
N PRO A 701 -23.65 -16.70 -2.82
CA PRO A 701 -23.92 -16.35 -4.22
C PRO A 701 -25.23 -16.93 -4.80
N GLY A 702 -25.93 -17.79 -4.06
CA GLY A 702 -27.32 -18.18 -4.29
C GLY A 702 -27.48 -19.26 -5.36
N ILE A 703 -26.93 -20.46 -5.14
CA ILE A 703 -27.10 -21.58 -6.07
C ILE A 703 -28.59 -21.92 -6.24
N GLY A 704 -29.05 -21.90 -7.49
CA GLY A 704 -30.43 -22.21 -7.89
C GLY A 704 -31.42 -21.04 -7.75
N PHE A 705 -30.98 -19.86 -7.31
CA PHE A 705 -31.81 -18.67 -7.21
C PHE A 705 -31.54 -17.73 -8.40
N ALA A 706 -32.52 -17.59 -9.30
CA ALA A 706 -32.41 -16.83 -10.55
C ALA A 706 -31.20 -17.23 -11.43
N LYS A 707 -30.87 -18.53 -11.48
CA LYS A 707 -29.72 -19.07 -12.22
C LYS A 707 -30.06 -20.40 -12.86
N ASN A 708 -29.71 -20.56 -14.13
CA ASN A 708 -29.89 -21.81 -14.89
C ASN A 708 -28.77 -22.83 -14.60
N LEU A 709 -28.84 -24.03 -15.21
CA LEU A 709 -27.86 -25.10 -14.99
C LEU A 709 -26.42 -24.64 -15.24
N ARG A 710 -26.14 -24.03 -16.41
CA ARG A 710 -24.80 -23.58 -16.77
C ARG A 710 -24.29 -22.53 -15.78
N GLN A 711 -25.14 -21.56 -15.44
CA GLN A 711 -24.80 -20.49 -14.51
C GLN A 711 -24.48 -21.01 -13.11
N ASN A 712 -25.19 -22.03 -12.62
CA ASN A 712 -24.88 -22.65 -11.32
C ASN A 712 -23.50 -23.32 -11.33
N LEU A 713 -23.12 -23.99 -12.42
CA LEU A 713 -21.79 -24.58 -12.57
C LEU A 713 -20.70 -23.49 -12.66
N THR A 714 -20.95 -22.42 -13.42
CA THR A 714 -20.05 -21.26 -13.50
C THR A 714 -19.87 -20.61 -12.13
N LEU A 715 -20.95 -20.45 -11.36
CA LEU A 715 -20.94 -19.87 -10.02
C LEU A 715 -20.03 -20.64 -9.05
N ILE A 716 -20.13 -21.97 -9.04
CA ILE A 716 -19.29 -22.82 -8.19
C ILE A 716 -17.82 -22.67 -8.58
N LYS A 717 -17.48 -22.75 -9.87
CA LYS A 717 -16.11 -22.58 -10.35
C LYS A 717 -15.55 -21.18 -10.09
N GLY A 718 -16.40 -20.16 -10.18
CA GLY A 718 -16.06 -18.75 -10.04
C GLY A 718 -16.11 -18.22 -8.61
N THR A 719 -16.30 -19.08 -7.60
CA THR A 719 -16.29 -18.66 -6.19
C THR A 719 -15.00 -17.91 -5.79
N PRO A 720 -13.79 -18.29 -6.26
CA PRO A 720 -12.57 -17.52 -5.97
C PRO A 720 -12.59 -16.07 -6.50
N LEU A 721 -13.23 -15.82 -7.64
CA LEU A 721 -13.43 -14.47 -8.17
C LEU A 721 -14.32 -13.65 -7.23
N ILE A 722 -15.44 -14.23 -6.78
CA ILE A 722 -16.36 -13.55 -5.84
C ILE A 722 -15.65 -13.25 -4.51
N LYS A 723 -14.83 -14.17 -3.98
CA LYS A 723 -14.03 -13.93 -2.75
C LYS A 723 -12.98 -12.83 -2.90
N SER A 724 -12.53 -12.54 -4.12
CA SER A 724 -11.54 -11.49 -4.40
C SER A 724 -12.16 -10.18 -4.91
N TYR A 725 -13.49 -10.11 -5.00
CA TYR A 725 -14.18 -8.99 -5.62
C TYR A 725 -14.26 -7.79 -4.69
N SER A 726 -14.03 -6.60 -5.24
CA SER A 726 -14.31 -5.33 -4.59
C SER A 726 -14.90 -4.30 -5.58
N LEU A 727 -15.65 -3.35 -5.03
CA LEU A 727 -16.41 -2.35 -5.76
C LEU A 727 -16.13 -0.97 -5.18
N LYS A 728 -15.71 -0.03 -6.04
CA LYS A 728 -15.58 1.38 -5.71
C LYS A 728 -16.58 2.20 -6.51
N ASN A 729 -17.42 2.97 -5.82
CA ASN A 729 -18.26 4.00 -6.41
C ASN A 729 -17.53 5.35 -6.32
N GLN A 730 -17.03 5.83 -7.45
CA GLN A 730 -16.26 7.08 -7.53
C GLN A 730 -17.11 8.32 -7.24
N ALA A 731 -18.38 8.32 -7.65
CA ALA A 731 -19.28 9.45 -7.43
C ALA A 731 -19.60 9.67 -5.94
N MET A 732 -19.60 8.60 -5.14
CA MET A 732 -19.92 8.62 -3.72
C MET A 732 -18.70 8.43 -2.80
N ASP A 733 -17.50 8.26 -3.38
CA ASP A 733 -16.26 7.85 -2.68
C ASP A 733 -16.49 6.67 -1.71
N GLN A 734 -17.30 5.70 -2.15
CA GLN A 734 -17.69 4.55 -1.35
C GLN A 734 -17.00 3.29 -1.86
N TYR A 735 -16.30 2.58 -0.97
CA TYR A 735 -15.64 1.32 -1.26
C TYR A 735 -16.31 0.16 -0.51
N THR A 736 -16.40 -1.00 -1.16
CA THR A 736 -16.89 -2.23 -0.54
C THR A 736 -16.15 -3.43 -1.09
N SER A 737 -15.57 -4.20 -0.19
CA SER A 737 -14.84 -5.42 -0.52
C SER A 737 -15.64 -6.65 -0.09
N LEU A 738 -15.64 -7.72 -0.88
CA LEU A 738 -16.08 -9.05 -0.45
C LEU A 738 -14.92 -9.89 0.09
N VAL A 739 -13.68 -9.40 -0.05
CA VAL A 739 -12.48 -10.05 0.48
C VAL A 739 -12.58 -10.24 1.98
N GLY A 740 -12.29 -11.45 2.47
CA GLY A 740 -12.32 -11.80 3.89
C GLY A 740 -13.70 -12.16 4.44
N LEU A 741 -14.80 -11.95 3.71
CA LEU A 741 -16.13 -12.43 4.12
C LEU A 741 -16.25 -13.94 3.91
N PRO A 742 -16.80 -14.69 4.89
CA PRO A 742 -17.07 -16.11 4.71
C PRO A 742 -18.12 -16.36 3.62
N ILE A 743 -17.94 -17.42 2.84
CA ILE A 743 -18.88 -17.84 1.80
C ILE A 743 -19.60 -19.14 2.15
N LEU A 744 -20.93 -19.13 2.00
CA LEU A 744 -21.78 -20.30 2.06
C LEU A 744 -22.22 -20.73 0.66
N LEU A 745 -22.21 -22.04 0.37
CA LEU A 745 -22.81 -22.61 -0.83
C LEU A 745 -23.81 -23.74 -0.48
N GLY A 746 -25.02 -23.66 -1.04
CA GLY A 746 -26.08 -24.65 -0.87
C GLY A 746 -26.42 -25.45 -2.12
N PRO A 747 -25.59 -26.42 -2.57
CA PRO A 747 -25.85 -27.19 -3.79
C PRO A 747 -26.87 -28.33 -3.59
N SER A 748 -27.15 -28.72 -2.34
CA SER A 748 -27.82 -29.99 -2.02
C SER A 748 -29.19 -30.17 -2.67
N ARG A 749 -29.35 -31.30 -3.36
CA ARG A 749 -30.59 -31.75 -4.04
C ARG A 749 -31.17 -30.77 -5.08
N LYS A 750 -30.41 -29.74 -5.49
CA LYS A 750 -30.86 -28.71 -6.44
C LYS A 750 -31.12 -29.30 -7.83
N ARG A 751 -32.04 -28.69 -8.57
CA ARG A 751 -32.52 -29.15 -9.88
C ARG A 751 -31.41 -29.31 -10.93
N PHE A 752 -30.41 -28.42 -10.94
CA PHE A 752 -29.31 -28.50 -11.91
C PHE A 752 -28.51 -29.81 -11.82
N ILE A 753 -28.39 -30.39 -10.61
CA ILE A 753 -27.74 -31.68 -10.39
C ILE A 753 -28.57 -32.80 -11.04
N GLY A 754 -29.88 -32.80 -10.81
CA GLY A 754 -30.79 -33.79 -11.41
C GLY A 754 -30.89 -33.68 -12.93
N GLU A 755 -30.84 -32.47 -13.48
CA GLU A 755 -30.77 -32.26 -14.93
C GLU A 755 -29.48 -32.79 -15.54
N LEU A 756 -28.34 -32.64 -14.84
CA LEU A 756 -27.04 -33.12 -15.29
C LEU A 756 -26.88 -34.66 -15.20
N THR A 757 -27.48 -35.27 -14.18
CA THR A 757 -27.34 -36.70 -13.85
C THR A 757 -28.53 -37.55 -14.27
N HIS A 758 -29.59 -36.90 -14.77
CA HIS A 758 -30.88 -37.50 -15.08
C HIS A 758 -31.62 -38.12 -13.87
N GLU A 759 -31.26 -37.70 -12.65
CA GLU A 759 -31.93 -38.07 -11.39
C GLU A 759 -33.17 -37.20 -11.17
N LYS A 760 -34.37 -37.77 -11.43
CA LYS A 760 -35.64 -37.05 -11.32
C LYS A 760 -35.99 -36.72 -9.87
N GLU A 761 -35.82 -37.68 -8.96
CA GLU A 761 -36.14 -37.51 -7.55
C GLU A 761 -35.02 -36.79 -6.79
N ALA A 762 -35.40 -35.83 -5.95
CA ALA A 762 -34.44 -35.03 -5.19
C ALA A 762 -33.65 -35.88 -4.17
N SER A 763 -34.27 -36.92 -3.62
CA SER A 763 -33.66 -37.84 -2.64
C SER A 763 -32.63 -38.80 -3.24
N GLU A 764 -32.64 -39.01 -4.55
CA GLU A 764 -31.67 -39.90 -5.23
C GLU A 764 -30.32 -39.20 -5.47
N ARG A 765 -30.28 -37.86 -5.35
CA ARG A 765 -29.13 -37.02 -5.71
C ARG A 765 -28.00 -36.98 -4.68
N VAL A 766 -27.92 -37.92 -3.74
CA VAL A 766 -26.97 -37.85 -2.61
C VAL A 766 -25.53 -37.97 -3.11
N GLY A 767 -25.23 -38.96 -3.95
CA GLY A 767 -23.89 -39.16 -4.51
C GLY A 767 -23.44 -37.98 -5.37
N SER A 768 -24.33 -37.52 -6.26
CA SER A 768 -24.13 -36.35 -7.11
C SER A 768 -23.95 -35.06 -6.31
N THR A 769 -24.69 -34.88 -5.22
CA THR A 769 -24.51 -33.77 -4.26
C THR A 769 -23.13 -33.83 -3.62
N GLY A 770 -22.67 -35.03 -3.22
CA GLY A 770 -21.31 -35.22 -2.69
C GLY A 770 -20.23 -34.72 -3.65
N ALA A 771 -20.32 -35.09 -4.94
CA ALA A 771 -19.36 -34.62 -5.94
C ALA A 771 -19.35 -33.09 -6.07
N VAL A 772 -20.52 -32.45 -6.03
CA VAL A 772 -20.63 -30.98 -6.09
C VAL A 772 -20.10 -30.33 -4.82
N VAL A 773 -20.39 -30.87 -3.63
CA VAL A 773 -19.87 -30.36 -2.35
C VAL A 773 -18.35 -30.41 -2.33
N MET A 774 -17.75 -31.50 -2.81
CA MET A 774 -16.30 -31.59 -2.94
C MET A 774 -15.71 -30.47 -3.81
N ALA A 775 -16.39 -30.15 -4.93
CA ALA A 775 -15.99 -29.02 -5.77
C ALA A 775 -16.19 -27.66 -5.06
N CYS A 776 -17.31 -27.46 -4.34
CA CYS A 776 -17.54 -26.24 -3.55
C CYS A 776 -16.41 -26.01 -2.53
N VAL A 777 -15.99 -27.05 -1.81
CA VAL A 777 -14.85 -26.97 -0.88
C VAL A 777 -13.56 -26.61 -1.61
N GLY A 778 -13.27 -27.28 -2.74
CA GLY A 778 -12.07 -27.03 -3.54
C GLY A 778 -12.01 -25.64 -4.18
N PHE A 779 -13.15 -25.00 -4.44
CA PHE A 779 -13.25 -23.62 -4.91
C PHE A 779 -13.40 -22.58 -3.78
N GLY A 780 -13.23 -22.98 -2.52
CA GLY A 780 -13.09 -22.05 -1.39
C GLY A 780 -14.37 -21.75 -0.60
N SER A 781 -15.41 -22.60 -0.67
CA SER A 781 -16.61 -22.48 0.17
C SER A 781 -16.30 -22.72 1.64
N ASP A 782 -16.66 -21.81 2.52
CA ASP A 782 -16.39 -21.91 3.97
C ASP A 782 -17.47 -22.71 4.72
N ILE A 783 -18.72 -22.61 4.23
CA ILE A 783 -19.88 -23.35 4.75
C ILE A 783 -20.57 -24.06 3.59
N VAL A 784 -20.97 -25.32 3.80
CA VAL A 784 -21.81 -26.07 2.85
C VAL A 784 -23.16 -26.43 3.47
N ARG A 785 -24.24 -26.05 2.77
CA ARG A 785 -25.62 -26.25 3.23
C ARG A 785 -26.25 -27.49 2.59
N VAL A 786 -26.58 -28.51 3.40
CA VAL A 786 -26.93 -29.86 2.92
C VAL A 786 -28.05 -30.56 3.68
N HIS A 787 -28.78 -31.45 3.00
CA HIS A 787 -29.78 -32.32 3.62
C HIS A 787 -29.16 -33.58 4.25
N ASP A 788 -28.30 -34.26 3.48
CA ASP A 788 -27.74 -35.58 3.81
C ASP A 788 -26.42 -35.46 4.60
N VAL A 789 -26.51 -34.96 5.84
CA VAL A 789 -25.35 -34.59 6.68
C VAL A 789 -24.35 -35.73 6.85
N LYS A 790 -24.83 -36.96 7.09
CA LYS A 790 -23.98 -38.12 7.38
C LYS A 790 -23.06 -38.48 6.20
N GLU A 791 -23.62 -38.49 5.00
CA GLU A 791 -22.91 -38.81 3.76
C GLU A 791 -21.99 -37.65 3.38
N VAL A 792 -22.49 -36.42 3.46
CA VAL A 792 -21.71 -35.23 3.12
C VAL A 792 -20.54 -35.00 4.08
N ASN A 793 -20.68 -35.30 5.38
CA ASN A 793 -19.58 -35.18 6.33
C ASN A 793 -18.36 -36.03 5.91
N LYS A 794 -18.59 -37.23 5.35
CA LYS A 794 -17.49 -38.04 4.80
C LYS A 794 -16.83 -37.36 3.60
N VAL A 795 -17.63 -36.75 2.72
CA VAL A 795 -17.14 -36.02 1.55
C VAL A 795 -16.34 -34.79 1.97
N VAL A 796 -16.85 -33.99 2.90
CA VAL A 796 -16.18 -32.78 3.40
C VAL A 796 -14.84 -33.13 4.04
N LYS A 797 -14.77 -34.20 4.85
CA LYS A 797 -13.49 -34.67 5.41
C LYS A 797 -12.45 -35.00 4.33
N VAL A 798 -12.87 -35.67 3.25
CA VAL A 798 -11.98 -35.97 2.13
C VAL A 798 -11.59 -34.71 1.36
N ALA A 799 -12.53 -33.79 1.16
CA ALA A 799 -12.29 -32.54 0.46
C ALA A 799 -11.36 -31.62 1.24
N ASP A 800 -11.56 -31.45 2.55
CA ASP A 800 -10.66 -30.69 3.43
C ASP A 800 -9.25 -31.31 3.45
N ALA A 801 -9.13 -32.64 3.49
CA ALA A 801 -7.82 -33.29 3.42
C ALA A 801 -7.09 -33.03 2.08
N LEU A 802 -7.83 -32.95 0.96
CA LEU A 802 -7.26 -32.74 -0.37
C LEU A 802 -6.95 -31.26 -0.69
N TYR A 803 -7.83 -30.35 -0.29
CA TYR A 803 -7.77 -28.94 -0.69
C TYR A 803 -7.23 -28.03 0.41
N ARG A 804 -7.30 -28.46 1.68
CA ARG A 804 -6.89 -27.67 2.87
C ARG A 804 -5.76 -28.31 3.68
N ASP A 805 -5.26 -29.47 3.25
CA ASP A 805 -4.22 -30.27 3.95
C ASP A 805 -4.60 -30.66 5.40
N LEU A 806 -5.90 -30.79 5.68
CA LEU A 806 -6.43 -31.16 7.01
C LEU A 806 -6.67 -32.66 7.11
N ILE A 807 -5.71 -33.40 7.68
CA ILE A 807 -5.75 -34.87 7.84
C ILE A 807 -6.48 -35.30 9.12
#